data_AF-A0A409VSI7-F1
#
_entry.id   AF-A0A409VSI7-F1
#
_cell.length_a   1.000
_cell.length_b   1.000
_cell.length_c   1.000
_cell.angle_alpha   90.00
_cell.angle_beta   90.00
_cell.angle_gamma   90.00
#
_symmetry.space_group_name_H-M   'P 1'
#
loop_
_entity.id
_entity.type
_entity.pdbx_description
1 polymer ?
#
loop_
_entity_poly.entity_id
_entity_poly.type
_entity_poly.pdbx_seq_one_letter_code
_entity_poly.pdbx_strand_id
1 'polypeptide(L)'
;MNADSHRLPLEILYHILDIIVQGEEQDVQSTRSLSLVCRAFLPQCQKTLFRTLNIFADAKRPRGDKFPNRQTRKLYEIFQYKPQLASHFTTLQWGASEESMSTTSGFLIVLERIQERTKLRTLHLYSRCVDSRSFATFRDGRLLYQLVTPFITRLEINNMCLINPSTFFVTCKKLEELQIEVVKVDYVHNPVPEQVPQAGFPPSIKSYEVTTTDPLFKVAKIVDLSRLRILKIWLYYANDLVEYLRSLFNSCANALQEFHLMAMNSYIGSFLDLGFFPSLEIITLPIDQYEHDLPILRRWQDESFRMINEILATVPKENKIKILNFYIRLSGTPEVSLPWDILTPCALRISAGKPLRLLFHVMYVLPETGGIVSVDIVVHCEEPHIPSIQALSLVCRAFVPQCQKALFTTLDIFPDAKRPRGDKFPNKQTRNLHEVLQHNPHLAAHFTTLRWGVSEESVTPASGFLITLACIQEHTKIQTLQLYPRCSVHQSAVTFRDTNLLYRSITPFITRLEISDMRIIHSYYLFATCKSLKELLIEKVMDTESTFFGQARAINISIGFRPRIRSYEHSVIQPLFKAAKFVDFSGLRILKVHLSDTSGGAEHLQFLLNACATTIQELHLTKMDRLSCRLPPFLDFGYFPSLQVITLPVDERDHKGGDSFRDLADALATIPKENKVKVLNVDVVVSEPDASFHWTTWIPHILRISTGKPLRLHVHVTYDLPKTGGIVSGDKVPYEEYRFCCKPAFDNLASSFARLVFESFPLHIAHGLTYSITDRKHQ
;
A
#
# COMPACT_ATOMS: atom_id res chain seq x y z
N MET A 1 23.75 -3.49 10.82
CA MET A 1 24.24 -4.84 10.41
C MET A 1 23.04 -5.76 10.40
N ASN A 2 22.57 -6.14 9.21
CA ASN A 2 21.34 -6.92 9.02
C ASN A 2 21.58 -8.39 9.39
N ALA A 3 20.68 -8.93 10.20
CA ALA A 3 20.73 -10.28 10.77
C ALA A 3 20.03 -11.34 9.88
N ASP A 4 20.09 -11.18 8.56
CA ASP A 4 19.49 -12.12 7.60
C ASP A 4 20.55 -12.72 6.68
N SER A 5 21.29 -13.71 7.20
CA SER A 5 21.96 -14.69 6.34
C SER A 5 22.04 -16.05 7.03
N HIS A 6 20.88 -16.64 7.29
CA HIS A 6 20.78 -18.10 7.48
C HIS A 6 20.70 -18.80 6.13
N ARG A 7 21.66 -18.53 5.23
CA ARG A 7 21.87 -19.35 4.03
C ARG A 7 22.95 -20.37 4.36
N LEU A 8 22.73 -21.60 3.93
CA LEU A 8 23.74 -22.65 3.99
C LEU A 8 25.04 -22.15 3.34
N PRO A 9 26.22 -22.42 3.94
CA PRO A 9 27.49 -22.19 3.27
C PRO A 9 27.45 -22.87 1.90
N LEU A 10 27.76 -22.11 0.84
CA LEU A 10 27.66 -22.59 -0.53
C LEU A 10 28.49 -23.86 -0.74
N GLU A 11 29.57 -24.03 0.01
CA GLU A 11 30.42 -25.22 -0.04
C GLU A 11 29.65 -26.50 0.28
N ILE A 12 28.70 -26.45 1.23
CA ILE A 12 27.90 -27.62 1.62
C ILE A 12 26.84 -27.92 0.55
N LEU A 13 26.26 -26.88 -0.06
CA LEU A 13 25.30 -27.04 -1.15
C LEU A 13 25.99 -27.65 -2.39
N TYR A 14 27.20 -27.22 -2.71
CA TYR A 14 28.01 -27.80 -3.79
C TYR A 14 28.38 -29.24 -3.51
N HIS A 15 28.75 -29.58 -2.27
CA HIS A 15 29.07 -30.96 -1.93
C HIS A 15 27.85 -31.90 -2.04
N ILE A 16 26.65 -31.41 -1.71
CA ILE A 16 25.40 -32.16 -1.91
C ILE A 16 25.11 -32.36 -3.39
N LEU A 17 25.30 -31.33 -4.21
CA LEU A 17 25.09 -31.40 -5.66
C LEU A 17 26.12 -32.35 -6.32
N ASP A 18 27.38 -32.32 -5.91
CA ASP A 18 28.42 -33.22 -6.44
C ASP A 18 28.11 -34.70 -6.13
N ILE A 19 27.61 -35.01 -4.93
CA ILE A 19 27.21 -36.37 -4.54
C ILE A 19 25.99 -36.84 -5.33
N ILE A 20 25.05 -35.94 -5.67
CA ILE A 20 23.86 -36.26 -6.46
C ILE A 20 24.22 -36.43 -7.95
N VAL A 21 25.17 -35.65 -8.46
CA VAL A 21 25.58 -35.66 -9.88
C VAL A 21 26.50 -36.84 -10.22
N GLN A 22 27.28 -37.35 -9.26
CA GLN A 22 28.15 -38.53 -9.46
C GLN A 22 27.40 -39.88 -9.39
N GLY A 23 26.08 -39.85 -9.47
CA GLY A 23 25.22 -41.04 -9.34
C GLY A 23 25.28 -41.95 -10.56
N GLU A 24 26.31 -42.79 -10.63
CA GLU A 24 26.28 -44.10 -11.31
C GLU A 24 27.45 -44.94 -10.71
N GLU A 25 27.10 -46.02 -9.99
CA GLU A 25 27.96 -47.15 -9.52
C GLU A 25 28.32 -47.39 -8.02
N GLN A 26 27.87 -46.65 -7.00
CA GLN A 26 28.07 -47.10 -5.59
C GLN A 26 26.91 -46.82 -4.61
N ASP A 27 25.84 -47.61 -4.71
CA ASP A 27 24.58 -47.46 -3.95
C ASP A 27 24.68 -47.52 -2.40
N VAL A 28 25.75 -48.08 -1.83
CA VAL A 28 25.90 -48.23 -0.36
C VAL A 28 26.71 -47.08 0.27
N GLN A 29 27.64 -46.47 -0.46
CA GLN A 29 28.42 -45.33 0.04
C GLN A 29 27.66 -44.02 -0.12
N SER A 30 26.87 -43.86 -1.19
CA SER A 30 25.99 -42.70 -1.40
C SER A 30 24.86 -42.66 -0.38
N THR A 31 24.24 -43.80 -0.02
CA THR A 31 23.25 -43.88 1.07
C THR A 31 23.85 -43.66 2.46
N ARG A 32 25.06 -44.15 2.75
CA ARG A 32 25.78 -43.82 4.00
C ARG A 32 26.12 -42.33 4.07
N SER A 33 26.58 -41.74 2.98
CA SER A 33 26.90 -40.31 2.91
C SER A 33 25.65 -39.45 3.04
N LEU A 34 24.55 -39.80 2.38
CA LEU A 34 23.23 -39.18 2.59
C LEU A 34 22.75 -39.35 4.04
N SER A 35 22.97 -40.50 4.67
CA SER A 35 22.61 -40.71 6.09
C SER A 35 23.47 -39.85 7.03
N LEU A 36 24.76 -39.65 6.71
CA LEU A 36 25.69 -38.81 7.46
C LEU A 36 25.37 -37.33 7.29
N VAL A 37 25.04 -36.90 6.06
CA VAL A 37 24.53 -35.57 5.76
C VAL A 37 23.21 -35.35 6.50
N CYS A 38 22.24 -36.24 6.41
CA CYS A 38 21.00 -36.17 7.18
C CYS A 38 21.26 -36.09 8.69
N ARG A 39 22.25 -36.83 9.22
CA ARG A 39 22.62 -36.83 10.64
C ARG A 39 23.35 -35.56 11.06
N ALA A 40 24.19 -34.98 10.20
CA ALA A 40 24.89 -33.72 10.44
C ALA A 40 23.96 -32.50 10.33
N PHE A 41 22.94 -32.59 9.47
CA PHE A 41 21.92 -31.56 9.29
C PHE A 41 20.83 -31.62 10.36
N LEU A 42 20.58 -32.81 10.92
CA LEU A 42 19.51 -33.03 11.89
C LEU A 42 19.53 -32.01 13.04
N PRO A 43 20.67 -31.68 13.71
CA PRO A 43 20.69 -30.67 14.77
C PRO A 43 20.32 -29.25 14.27
N GLN A 44 20.72 -28.88 13.06
CA GLN A 44 20.49 -27.54 12.51
C GLN A 44 19.04 -27.39 11.99
N CYS A 45 18.52 -28.45 11.37
CA CYS A 45 17.10 -28.56 11.02
C CYS A 45 16.23 -28.56 12.28
N GLN A 46 16.58 -29.32 13.32
CA GLN A 46 15.88 -29.31 14.60
C GLN A 46 15.92 -27.92 15.25
N LYS A 47 17.09 -27.27 15.29
CA LYS A 47 17.22 -25.89 15.80
C LYS A 47 16.32 -24.90 15.06
N THR A 48 16.12 -25.09 13.76
CA THR A 48 15.30 -24.20 12.93
C THR A 48 13.81 -24.51 13.06
N LEU A 49 13.43 -25.79 12.93
CA LEU A 49 12.05 -26.26 13.01
C LEU A 49 11.46 -26.04 14.42
N PHE A 50 12.26 -26.26 15.45
CA PHE A 50 11.87 -26.09 16.85
C PHE A 50 12.36 -24.75 17.43
N ARG A 51 12.56 -23.73 16.58
CA ARG A 51 12.91 -22.38 17.05
C ARG A 51 11.71 -21.68 17.70
N THR A 52 10.55 -21.82 17.05
CA THR A 52 9.32 -21.14 17.41
C THR A 52 8.24 -22.16 17.71
N LEU A 53 7.59 -22.02 18.86
CA LEU A 53 6.48 -22.87 19.27
C LEU A 53 5.19 -22.07 19.30
N ASN A 54 4.17 -22.53 18.58
CA ASN A 54 2.87 -21.88 18.53
C ASN A 54 1.81 -22.80 19.14
N ILE A 55 1.17 -22.37 20.21
CA ILE A 55 0.13 -23.13 20.91
C ILE A 55 -1.13 -22.28 20.98
N PHE A 56 -2.18 -22.66 20.27
CA PHE A 56 -3.46 -21.95 20.30
C PHE A 56 -4.56 -22.89 20.78
N ALA A 57 -5.40 -22.44 21.72
CA ALA A 57 -6.56 -23.23 22.15
C ALA A 57 -7.52 -23.50 20.98
N ASP A 58 -8.00 -24.74 20.86
CA ASP A 58 -9.07 -25.12 19.94
C ASP A 58 -10.41 -24.70 20.55
N ALA A 59 -11.20 -23.89 19.85
CA ALA A 59 -12.46 -23.31 20.37
C ALA A 59 -13.59 -24.33 20.64
N LYS A 60 -13.42 -25.61 20.30
CA LYS A 60 -14.51 -26.60 20.23
C LYS A 60 -14.30 -27.88 21.05
N ARG A 61 -13.44 -27.87 22.08
CA ARG A 61 -13.14 -29.10 22.83
C ARG A 61 -14.07 -29.32 24.03
N PRO A 62 -14.36 -30.59 24.37
CA PRO A 62 -15.16 -30.96 25.52
C PRO A 62 -14.42 -30.64 26.83
N ARG A 63 -15.13 -30.04 27.78
CA ARG A 63 -14.65 -29.73 29.13
C ARG A 63 -14.14 -31.01 29.82
N GLY A 64 -12.95 -30.94 30.43
CA GLY A 64 -12.40 -32.00 31.30
C GLY A 64 -11.19 -32.78 30.78
N ASP A 65 -10.71 -32.54 29.55
CA ASP A 65 -9.42 -33.10 29.10
C ASP A 65 -8.26 -32.40 29.81
N LYS A 66 -7.27 -33.16 30.29
CA LYS A 66 -6.06 -32.62 30.91
C LYS A 66 -5.31 -31.70 29.94
N PHE A 67 -5.38 -31.95 28.63
CA PHE A 67 -4.68 -31.14 27.63
C PHE A 67 -5.65 -30.22 26.87
N PRO A 68 -5.39 -28.90 26.83
CA PRO A 68 -6.32 -27.92 26.24
C PRO A 68 -6.49 -28.09 24.72
N ASN A 69 -5.52 -28.70 24.03
CA ASN A 69 -5.63 -29.02 22.61
C ASN A 69 -4.74 -30.22 22.22
N ARG A 70 -4.93 -30.72 20.99
CA ARG A 70 -4.15 -31.87 20.47
C ARG A 70 -2.66 -31.56 20.38
N GLN A 71 -2.33 -30.30 20.09
CA GLN A 71 -0.95 -29.85 19.92
C GLN A 71 -0.18 -29.94 21.24
N THR A 72 -0.76 -29.48 22.34
CA THR A 72 -0.18 -29.50 23.69
C THR A 72 0.06 -30.94 24.14
N ARG A 73 -0.91 -31.84 23.92
CA ARG A 73 -0.74 -33.27 24.21
C ARG A 73 0.40 -33.88 23.39
N LYS A 74 0.45 -33.62 22.08
CA LYS A 74 1.54 -34.08 21.22
C LYS A 74 2.90 -33.52 21.64
N LEU A 75 2.96 -32.26 22.04
CA LEU A 75 4.19 -31.64 22.53
C LEU A 75 4.66 -32.26 23.83
N TYR A 76 3.73 -32.52 24.74
CA TYR A 76 4.02 -33.26 25.97
C TYR A 76 4.59 -34.65 25.67
N GLU A 77 3.92 -35.41 24.79
CA GLU A 77 4.41 -36.72 24.33
C GLU A 77 5.81 -36.59 23.71
N ILE A 78 6.04 -35.63 22.80
CA ILE A 78 7.35 -35.37 22.20
C ILE A 78 8.41 -35.07 23.26
N PHE A 79 8.11 -34.26 24.28
CA PHE A 79 9.06 -33.94 25.34
C PHE A 79 9.30 -35.09 26.31
N GLN A 80 8.36 -36.01 26.48
CA GLN A 80 8.62 -37.26 27.19
C GLN A 80 9.64 -38.13 26.45
N TYR A 81 9.54 -38.24 25.11
CA TYR A 81 10.44 -39.08 24.32
C TYR A 81 11.77 -38.39 23.96
N LYS A 82 11.76 -37.07 23.72
CA LYS A 82 12.91 -36.28 23.25
C LYS A 82 13.00 -34.93 23.97
N PRO A 83 13.32 -34.92 25.29
CA PRO A 83 13.35 -33.70 26.09
C PRO A 83 14.41 -32.68 25.61
N GLN A 84 15.44 -33.11 24.90
CA GLN A 84 16.47 -32.23 24.32
C GLN A 84 15.91 -31.25 23.28
N LEU A 85 14.79 -31.59 22.60
CA LEU A 85 14.17 -30.70 21.63
C LEU A 85 13.65 -29.41 22.24
N ALA A 86 13.31 -29.45 23.54
CA ALA A 86 12.96 -28.24 24.28
C ALA A 86 14.05 -27.18 24.13
N SER A 87 15.33 -27.54 24.28
CA SER A 87 16.45 -26.59 24.26
C SER A 87 16.60 -25.73 23.00
N HIS A 88 15.94 -26.11 21.89
CA HIS A 88 15.95 -25.38 20.64
C HIS A 88 14.95 -24.20 20.60
N PHE A 89 13.92 -24.20 21.44
CA PHE A 89 12.92 -23.13 21.42
C PHE A 89 13.50 -21.83 21.96
N THR A 90 13.43 -20.80 21.13
CA THR A 90 13.77 -19.42 21.49
C THR A 90 12.54 -18.53 21.56
N THR A 91 11.44 -18.92 20.91
CA THR A 91 10.19 -18.16 20.83
C THR A 91 9.00 -19.03 21.16
N LEU A 92 8.11 -18.55 22.03
CA LEU A 92 6.84 -19.18 22.35
C LEU A 92 5.72 -18.20 22.06
N GLN A 93 4.77 -18.61 21.22
CA GLN A 93 3.50 -17.90 20.99
C GLN A 93 2.37 -18.72 21.58
N TRP A 94 1.60 -18.11 22.46
CA TRP A 94 0.53 -18.78 23.16
C TRP A 94 -0.79 -18.01 23.05
N GLY A 95 -1.80 -18.68 22.50
CA GLY A 95 -3.19 -18.26 22.57
C GLY A 95 -3.86 -18.80 23.82
N ALA A 96 -3.88 -18.01 24.89
CA ALA A 96 -4.57 -18.32 26.13
C ALA A 96 -6.09 -18.36 25.93
N SER A 97 -6.71 -19.44 26.38
CA SER A 97 -8.14 -19.52 26.70
C SER A 97 -8.31 -19.67 28.21
N GLU A 98 -9.45 -19.26 28.77
CA GLU A 98 -9.74 -19.40 30.20
C GLU A 98 -9.51 -20.84 30.70
N GLU A 99 -9.91 -21.85 29.92
CA GLU A 99 -9.70 -23.26 30.24
C GLU A 99 -8.22 -23.68 30.24
N SER A 100 -7.40 -23.13 29.33
CA SER A 100 -5.97 -23.42 29.26
C SER A 100 -5.19 -22.87 30.46
N MET A 101 -5.77 -21.89 31.17
CA MET A 101 -5.22 -21.26 32.37
C MET A 101 -5.53 -22.00 33.66
N SER A 102 -6.23 -23.14 33.65
CA SER A 102 -6.43 -23.89 34.89
C SER A 102 -5.09 -24.45 35.41
N THR A 103 -4.87 -24.38 36.73
CA THR A 103 -3.64 -24.86 37.43
C THR A 103 -3.35 -26.35 37.23
N THR A 104 -4.30 -27.10 36.68
CA THR A 104 -4.21 -28.54 36.38
C THR A 104 -4.01 -28.84 34.90
N SER A 105 -3.84 -27.84 34.05
CA SER A 105 -3.71 -28.05 32.62
C SER A 105 -2.37 -28.69 32.27
N GLY A 106 -2.41 -29.67 31.37
CA GLY A 106 -1.23 -30.32 30.78
C GLY A 106 -0.34 -29.35 29.98
N PHE A 107 -0.80 -28.12 29.78
CA PHE A 107 -0.01 -27.02 29.24
C PHE A 107 1.06 -26.55 30.22
N LEU A 108 0.76 -26.40 31.52
CA LEU A 108 1.78 -26.04 32.53
C LEU A 108 2.90 -27.07 32.58
N ILE A 109 2.55 -28.34 32.41
CA ILE A 109 3.54 -29.42 32.35
C ILE A 109 4.44 -29.26 31.12
N VAL A 110 3.90 -28.91 29.96
CA VAL A 110 4.70 -28.63 28.75
C VAL A 110 5.60 -27.43 28.95
N LEU A 111 5.12 -26.39 29.62
CA LEU A 111 5.89 -25.19 29.93
C LEU A 111 7.04 -25.46 30.89
N GLU A 112 6.80 -26.17 32.00
CA GLU A 112 7.85 -26.54 32.95
C GLU A 112 8.98 -27.28 32.22
N ARG A 113 8.65 -28.20 31.31
CA ARG A 113 9.64 -28.89 30.46
C ARG A 113 10.41 -27.98 29.53
N ILE A 114 9.75 -26.97 28.96
CA ILE A 114 10.40 -25.92 28.16
C ILE A 114 11.35 -25.15 29.08
N GLN A 115 10.91 -24.68 30.24
CA GLN A 115 11.73 -23.86 31.13
C GLN A 115 12.96 -24.57 31.68
N GLU A 116 12.84 -25.85 32.03
CA GLU A 116 13.96 -26.66 32.54
C GLU A 116 15.15 -26.71 31.57
N ARG A 117 14.92 -26.54 30.26
CA ARG A 117 15.91 -26.85 29.22
C ARG A 117 16.15 -25.76 28.18
N THR A 118 15.32 -24.72 28.14
CA THR A 118 15.37 -23.68 27.09
C THR A 118 16.11 -22.43 27.50
N LYS A 119 16.49 -21.66 26.48
CA LYS A 119 16.85 -20.25 26.60
C LYS A 119 15.76 -19.41 25.93
N LEU A 120 14.51 -19.60 26.34
CA LEU A 120 13.36 -18.88 25.76
C LEU A 120 13.58 -17.37 25.83
N ARG A 121 13.82 -16.73 24.70
CA ARG A 121 14.11 -15.29 24.65
C ARG A 121 12.86 -14.47 24.42
N THR A 122 11.91 -15.02 23.69
CA THR A 122 10.72 -14.31 23.25
C THR A 122 9.47 -15.06 23.69
N LEU A 123 8.58 -14.35 24.37
CA LEU A 123 7.28 -14.86 24.78
C LEU A 123 6.20 -13.94 24.21
N HIS A 124 5.27 -14.52 23.45
CA HIS A 124 4.08 -13.83 22.96
C HIS A 124 2.85 -14.48 23.56
N LEU A 125 2.00 -13.66 24.17
CA LEU A 125 0.80 -14.07 24.86
C LEU A 125 -0.38 -13.36 24.21
N TYR A 126 -1.30 -14.13 23.63
CA TYR A 126 -2.49 -13.63 22.96
C TYR A 126 -3.72 -14.24 23.64
N SER A 127 -4.80 -13.49 23.76
CA SER A 127 -6.10 -14.05 24.10
C SER A 127 -7.05 -13.90 22.90
N ARG A 128 -7.83 -14.96 22.64
CA ARG A 128 -8.85 -14.96 21.57
C ARG A 128 -10.23 -14.48 22.05
N CYS A 129 -10.32 -13.87 23.24
CA CYS A 129 -11.59 -13.33 23.71
C CYS A 129 -12.01 -12.14 22.85
N VAL A 130 -12.98 -12.41 21.96
CA VAL A 130 -13.65 -11.39 21.13
C VAL A 130 -14.69 -10.62 21.96
N ASP A 131 -15.22 -11.23 23.01
CA ASP A 131 -16.25 -10.63 23.85
C ASP A 131 -15.64 -9.94 25.07
N SER A 132 -15.89 -8.64 25.19
CA SER A 132 -15.44 -7.81 26.31
C SER A 132 -16.00 -8.24 27.68
N ARG A 133 -16.99 -9.13 27.67
CA ARG A 133 -17.64 -9.69 28.86
C ARG A 133 -17.06 -11.04 29.29
N SER A 134 -16.31 -11.73 28.41
CA SER A 134 -15.80 -13.08 28.65
C SER A 134 -14.28 -13.16 28.73
N PHE A 135 -13.59 -12.02 28.90
CA PHE A 135 -12.15 -12.00 29.04
C PHE A 135 -11.68 -13.03 30.07
N ALA A 136 -10.81 -13.95 29.63
CA ALA A 136 -10.17 -14.92 30.50
C ALA A 136 -9.49 -14.17 31.66
N THR A 137 -10.08 -14.28 32.85
CA THR A 137 -9.60 -13.52 34.00
C THR A 137 -8.31 -14.15 34.52
N PHE A 138 -7.19 -13.43 34.43
CA PHE A 138 -5.94 -13.81 35.12
C PHE A 138 -6.06 -13.49 36.61
N ARG A 139 -6.98 -14.16 37.31
CA ARG A 139 -7.14 -13.96 38.76
C ARG A 139 -5.98 -14.53 39.54
N ASP A 140 -5.35 -15.60 39.04
CA ASP A 140 -4.20 -16.22 39.68
C ASP A 140 -2.89 -15.87 38.95
N GLY A 141 -2.27 -14.77 39.36
CA GLY A 141 -0.98 -14.32 38.84
C GLY A 141 0.14 -15.37 38.96
N ARG A 142 -0.03 -16.42 39.78
CA ARG A 142 0.92 -17.53 39.95
C ARG A 142 1.27 -18.25 38.65
N LEU A 143 0.33 -18.35 37.72
CA LEU A 143 0.56 -19.03 36.43
C LEU A 143 1.48 -18.22 35.53
N LEU A 144 1.39 -16.89 35.59
CA LEU A 144 2.32 -16.01 34.91
C LEU A 144 3.72 -16.11 35.54
N TYR A 145 3.84 -16.21 36.87
CA TYR A 145 5.14 -16.47 37.51
C TYR A 145 5.78 -17.77 37.01
N GLN A 146 4.98 -18.82 36.80
CA GLN A 146 5.46 -20.08 36.25
C GLN A 146 5.78 -20.03 34.76
N LEU A 147 5.36 -19.02 34.01
CA LEU A 147 5.70 -18.84 32.59
C LEU A 147 6.96 -18.00 32.40
N VAL A 148 7.21 -17.13 33.35
CA VAL A 148 8.10 -16.01 33.17
C VAL A 148 9.46 -16.36 33.72
N THR A 149 10.38 -16.58 32.80
CA THR A 149 11.75 -16.98 33.12
C THR A 149 12.67 -15.76 33.14
N PRO A 150 13.76 -15.79 33.95
CA PRO A 150 14.69 -14.67 34.06
C PRO A 150 15.48 -14.39 32.77
N PHE A 151 15.33 -15.22 31.74
CA PHE A 151 16.04 -15.13 30.46
C PHE A 151 15.20 -14.61 29.30
N ILE A 152 13.91 -14.32 29.51
CA ILE A 152 13.08 -13.62 28.51
C ILE A 152 13.63 -12.22 28.29
N THR A 153 13.94 -11.90 27.04
CA THR A 153 14.39 -10.58 26.59
C THR A 153 13.28 -9.80 25.88
N ARG A 154 12.28 -10.49 25.32
CA ARG A 154 11.13 -9.88 24.66
C ARG A 154 9.82 -10.49 25.14
N LEU A 155 8.89 -9.64 25.56
CA LEU A 155 7.54 -10.03 25.98
C LEU A 155 6.50 -9.26 25.18
N GLU A 156 5.56 -9.97 24.57
CA GLU A 156 4.41 -9.41 23.87
C GLU A 156 3.12 -9.95 24.51
N ILE A 157 2.20 -9.06 24.85
CA ILE A 157 0.93 -9.38 25.50
C ILE A 157 -0.17 -8.70 24.70
N ASN A 158 -1.19 -9.45 24.26
CA ASN A 158 -2.24 -8.92 23.40
C ASN A 158 -3.62 -9.45 23.82
N ASN A 159 -4.61 -8.54 23.91
CA ASN A 159 -6.02 -8.83 24.21
C ASN A 159 -6.24 -9.60 25.52
N MET A 160 -5.39 -9.37 26.52
CA MET A 160 -5.50 -10.01 27.83
C MET A 160 -6.07 -9.05 28.87
N CYS A 161 -6.91 -9.54 29.80
CA CYS A 161 -7.43 -8.69 30.87
C CYS A 161 -7.01 -9.17 32.25
N LEU A 162 -7.01 -8.21 33.17
CA LEU A 162 -6.70 -8.37 34.60
C LEU A 162 -5.27 -8.86 34.87
N ILE A 163 -4.35 -8.56 33.95
CA ILE A 163 -2.93 -8.83 34.15
C ILE A 163 -2.32 -7.62 34.82
N ASN A 164 -1.54 -7.85 35.88
CA ASN A 164 -0.66 -6.84 36.44
C ASN A 164 0.74 -6.99 35.82
N PRO A 165 1.14 -6.10 34.89
CA PRO A 165 2.43 -6.24 34.20
C PRO A 165 3.64 -6.09 35.12
N SER A 166 3.46 -5.52 36.32
CA SER A 166 4.55 -5.38 37.30
C SER A 166 5.23 -6.71 37.64
N THR A 167 4.45 -7.79 37.61
CA THR A 167 4.93 -9.15 37.89
C THR A 167 6.01 -9.61 36.91
N PHE A 168 5.94 -9.19 35.64
CA PHE A 168 6.93 -9.52 34.61
C PHE A 168 8.26 -8.82 34.86
N PHE A 169 8.26 -7.59 35.37
CA PHE A 169 9.51 -6.87 35.63
C PHE A 169 10.28 -7.45 36.81
N VAL A 170 9.56 -7.99 37.81
CA VAL A 170 10.17 -8.67 38.95
C VAL A 170 10.84 -10.00 38.53
N THR A 171 10.25 -10.69 37.54
CA THR A 171 10.67 -12.04 37.12
C THR A 171 11.63 -12.02 35.92
N CYS A 172 11.33 -11.27 34.85
CA CYS A 172 12.19 -11.11 33.67
C CYS A 172 13.30 -10.08 33.90
N LYS A 173 14.33 -10.39 34.69
CA LYS A 173 15.45 -9.46 34.92
C LYS A 173 16.22 -9.04 33.65
N LYS A 174 16.11 -9.83 32.57
CA LYS A 174 16.75 -9.55 31.26
C LYS A 174 15.78 -8.96 30.22
N LEU A 175 14.58 -8.53 30.62
CA LEU A 175 13.62 -7.96 29.68
C LEU A 175 14.21 -6.69 29.05
N GLU A 176 14.25 -6.66 27.72
CA GLU A 176 14.71 -5.52 26.92
C GLU A 176 13.59 -4.94 26.06
N GLU A 177 12.63 -5.77 25.64
CA GLU A 177 11.50 -5.37 24.79
C GLU A 177 10.18 -5.80 25.44
N LEU A 178 9.25 -4.85 25.58
CA LEU A 178 7.91 -5.11 26.09
C LEU A 178 6.88 -4.46 25.19
N GLN A 179 5.93 -5.27 24.72
CA GLN A 179 4.78 -4.85 23.94
C GLN A 179 3.50 -5.33 24.63
N ILE A 180 2.58 -4.41 24.91
CA ILE A 180 1.30 -4.67 25.58
C ILE A 180 0.23 -4.07 24.69
N GLU A 181 -0.72 -4.85 24.20
CA GLU A 181 -1.79 -4.40 23.31
C GLU A 181 -3.17 -4.77 23.89
N VAL A 182 -4.06 -3.77 24.04
CA VAL A 182 -5.45 -3.91 24.50
C VAL A 182 -5.54 -4.73 25.80
N VAL A 183 -4.86 -4.23 26.84
CA VAL A 183 -4.89 -4.83 28.17
C VAL A 183 -5.66 -3.95 29.15
N LYS A 184 -6.68 -4.53 29.79
CA LYS A 184 -7.35 -3.96 30.95
C LYS A 184 -6.62 -4.38 32.21
N VAL A 185 -6.15 -3.42 33.01
CA VAL A 185 -5.30 -3.70 34.18
C VAL A 185 -6.16 -3.76 35.43
N ASP A 186 -5.99 -4.81 36.24
CA ASP A 186 -6.70 -4.95 37.52
C ASP A 186 -5.81 -4.54 38.68
N TYR A 187 -5.88 -3.26 39.04
CA TYR A 187 -5.16 -2.74 40.21
C TYR A 187 -5.82 -3.07 41.53
N VAL A 188 -7.12 -3.39 41.52
CA VAL A 188 -7.90 -3.59 42.75
C VAL A 188 -7.55 -4.93 43.37
N HIS A 189 -7.47 -5.97 42.55
CA HIS A 189 -7.22 -7.33 43.03
C HIS A 189 -5.74 -7.71 43.05
N ASN A 190 -4.89 -6.98 42.31
CA ASN A 190 -3.44 -7.22 42.27
C ASN A 190 -2.67 -5.92 42.53
N PRO A 191 -2.59 -5.45 43.80
CA PRO A 191 -1.82 -4.25 44.10
C PRO A 191 -0.35 -4.46 43.71
N VAL A 192 0.25 -3.42 43.10
CA VAL A 192 1.69 -3.42 42.85
C VAL A 192 2.41 -3.54 44.20
N PRO A 193 3.32 -4.51 44.37
CA PRO A 193 4.04 -4.66 45.63
C PRO A 193 4.76 -3.34 45.95
N GLU A 194 4.43 -2.74 47.09
CA GLU A 194 5.01 -1.45 47.51
C GLU A 194 6.52 -1.54 47.76
N GLN A 195 7.00 -2.76 48.04
CA GLN A 195 8.41 -3.07 48.21
C GLN A 195 8.84 -4.04 47.10
N VAL A 196 9.56 -3.50 46.11
CA VAL A 196 10.31 -4.33 45.15
C VAL A 196 11.37 -5.08 45.97
N PRO A 197 11.53 -6.41 45.81
CA PRO A 197 12.59 -7.14 46.48
C PRO A 197 13.94 -6.48 46.16
N GLN A 198 14.64 -5.97 47.18
CA GLN A 198 15.91 -5.23 47.04
C GLN A 198 17.05 -6.05 46.39
N ALA A 199 16.83 -7.35 46.15
CA ALA A 199 17.81 -8.27 45.58
C ALA A 199 17.72 -8.37 44.05
N GLY A 200 18.21 -7.34 43.35
CA GLY A 200 18.50 -7.42 41.92
C GLY A 200 18.37 -6.08 41.19
N PHE A 201 19.14 -5.93 40.10
CA PHE A 201 18.94 -4.82 39.18
C PHE A 201 17.58 -4.97 38.47
N PRO A 202 16.79 -3.89 38.37
CA PRO A 202 15.58 -3.90 37.57
C PRO A 202 15.92 -4.16 36.09
N PRO A 203 14.98 -4.71 35.30
CA PRO A 203 15.19 -4.90 33.87
C PRO A 203 15.46 -3.56 33.18
N SER A 204 16.36 -3.58 32.21
CA SER A 204 16.77 -2.39 31.46
C SER A 204 16.10 -2.42 30.07
N ILE A 205 14.94 -1.77 29.98
CA ILE A 205 14.08 -1.82 28.80
C ILE A 205 14.62 -0.87 27.72
N LYS A 206 14.73 -1.37 26.49
CA LYS A 206 15.13 -0.64 25.28
C LYS A 206 13.95 -0.26 24.40
N SER A 207 12.90 -1.09 24.37
CA SER A 207 11.68 -0.84 23.60
C SER A 207 10.45 -1.09 24.46
N TYR A 208 9.58 -0.10 24.55
CA TYR A 208 8.33 -0.17 25.31
C TYR A 208 7.16 0.30 24.47
N GLU A 209 6.24 -0.61 24.20
CA GLU A 209 5.03 -0.38 23.42
C GLU A 209 3.81 -0.76 24.25
N VAL A 210 2.86 0.15 24.43
CA VAL A 210 1.69 -0.06 25.28
C VAL A 210 0.43 0.54 24.66
N THR A 211 -0.59 -0.30 24.45
CA THR A 211 -1.98 0.06 24.18
C THR A 211 -2.82 -0.38 25.38
N THR A 212 -3.32 0.57 26.15
CA THR A 212 -4.11 0.26 27.35
C THR A 212 -5.17 1.31 27.62
N THR A 213 -6.23 0.89 28.30
CA THR A 213 -7.23 1.78 28.89
C THR A 213 -6.74 2.42 30.19
N ASP A 214 -5.78 1.78 30.88
CA ASP A 214 -5.36 2.12 32.23
C ASP A 214 -3.86 2.41 32.27
N PRO A 215 -3.41 3.62 32.62
CA PRO A 215 -1.98 3.94 32.60
C PRO A 215 -1.21 3.08 33.59
N LEU A 216 -0.02 2.62 33.19
CA LEU A 216 0.82 1.74 33.99
C LEU A 216 1.67 2.52 35.02
N PHE A 217 1.00 3.32 35.87
CA PHE A 217 1.54 4.36 36.76
C PHE A 217 2.78 4.02 37.60
N LYS A 218 3.09 2.74 37.79
CA LYS A 218 4.17 2.28 38.66
C LYS A 218 5.33 1.62 37.92
N VAL A 219 5.31 1.55 36.59
CA VAL A 219 6.39 0.90 35.81
C VAL A 219 7.73 1.60 35.98
N ALA A 220 7.76 2.93 35.97
CA ALA A 220 9.00 3.70 36.15
C ALA A 220 9.68 3.48 37.52
N LYS A 221 8.95 2.98 38.53
CA LYS A 221 9.53 2.66 39.85
C LYS A 221 10.17 1.27 39.93
N ILE A 222 9.84 0.38 39.00
CA ILE A 222 10.22 -1.04 39.04
C ILE A 222 11.10 -1.47 37.85
N VAL A 223 11.35 -0.54 36.91
CA VAL A 223 12.10 -0.78 35.67
C VAL A 223 13.16 0.28 35.49
N ASP A 224 14.36 -0.11 35.05
CA ASP A 224 15.36 0.83 34.55
C ASP A 224 15.01 1.24 33.12
N LEU A 225 14.62 2.49 32.95
CA LEU A 225 14.27 3.09 31.66
C LEU A 225 15.40 3.95 31.08
N SER A 226 16.58 3.98 31.73
CA SER A 226 17.72 4.78 31.28
C SER A 226 18.28 4.36 29.91
N ARG A 227 17.86 3.19 29.41
CA ARG A 227 18.22 2.65 28.08
C ARG A 227 17.06 2.62 27.10
N LEU A 228 15.91 3.18 27.46
CA LEU A 228 14.71 3.16 26.63
C LEU A 228 14.92 4.02 25.37
N ARG A 229 14.96 3.36 24.21
CA ARG A 229 15.14 4.00 22.89
C ARG A 229 13.83 4.22 22.18
N ILE A 230 12.89 3.29 22.29
CA ILE A 230 11.59 3.34 21.59
C ILE A 230 10.49 3.34 22.64
N LEU A 231 9.64 4.36 22.61
CA LEU A 231 8.46 4.47 23.45
C LEU A 231 7.22 4.68 22.57
N LYS A 232 6.28 3.74 22.60
CA LYS A 232 5.00 3.82 21.89
C LYS A 232 3.86 3.68 22.89
N ILE A 233 2.99 4.67 22.93
CA ILE A 233 1.91 4.76 23.90
C ILE A 233 0.60 5.05 23.17
N TRP A 234 -0.33 4.11 23.24
CA TRP A 234 -1.71 4.24 22.79
C TRP A 234 -2.65 4.22 24.00
N LEU A 235 -3.41 5.30 24.21
CA LEU A 235 -4.23 5.47 25.41
C LEU A 235 -5.63 5.97 25.08
N TYR A 236 -6.63 5.35 25.71
CA TYR A 236 -8.03 5.71 25.51
C TYR A 236 -8.53 6.79 26.49
N TYR A 237 -7.92 6.93 27.68
CA TYR A 237 -8.33 7.91 28.70
C TYR A 237 -7.12 8.66 29.30
N ALA A 238 -7.25 9.97 29.52
CA ALA A 238 -6.10 10.87 29.69
C ALA A 238 -5.98 11.57 31.05
N ASN A 239 -6.96 11.44 31.96
CA ASN A 239 -7.04 12.33 33.13
C ASN A 239 -5.81 12.27 34.05
N ASP A 240 -5.18 11.10 34.17
CA ASP A 240 -3.99 10.91 35.00
C ASP A 240 -2.70 10.76 34.16
N LEU A 241 -2.76 10.92 32.84
CA LEU A 241 -1.67 10.62 31.93
C LEU A 241 -0.41 11.50 32.14
N VAL A 242 -0.62 12.75 32.56
CA VAL A 242 0.44 13.75 32.67
C VAL A 242 1.53 13.32 33.66
N GLU A 243 1.14 12.87 34.85
CA GLU A 243 2.11 12.46 35.88
C GLU A 243 2.86 11.20 35.47
N TYR A 244 2.17 10.26 34.81
CA TYR A 244 2.78 9.05 34.29
C TYR A 244 3.83 9.35 33.22
N LEU A 245 3.48 10.15 32.21
CA LEU A 245 4.41 10.53 31.15
C LEU A 245 5.58 11.32 31.70
N ARG A 246 5.36 12.26 32.64
CA ARG A 246 6.44 13.01 33.28
C ARG A 246 7.43 12.09 33.99
N SER A 247 6.93 11.11 34.73
CA SER A 247 7.77 10.10 35.41
C SER A 247 8.56 9.24 34.40
N LEU A 248 7.91 8.77 33.34
CA LEU A 248 8.54 8.02 32.24
C LEU A 248 9.66 8.84 31.56
N PHE A 249 9.36 10.08 31.17
CA PHE A 249 10.25 10.98 30.48
C PHE A 249 11.48 11.33 31.29
N ASN A 250 11.29 11.65 32.58
CA ASN A 250 12.42 11.88 33.48
C ASN A 250 13.35 10.66 33.57
N SER A 251 12.80 9.45 33.41
CA SER A 251 13.55 8.20 33.49
C SER A 251 14.27 7.83 32.18
N CYS A 252 13.81 8.31 31.02
CA CYS A 252 14.37 7.97 29.69
C CYS A 252 14.95 9.15 28.88
N ALA A 253 14.95 10.38 29.43
CA ALA A 253 15.30 11.63 28.75
C ALA A 253 16.51 11.54 27.80
N ASN A 254 17.62 10.94 28.26
CA ASN A 254 18.87 10.91 27.51
C ASN A 254 18.96 9.80 26.44
N ALA A 255 18.11 8.77 26.52
CA ALA A 255 18.21 7.57 25.69
C ALA A 255 17.12 7.47 24.61
N LEU A 256 16.01 8.22 24.77
CA LEU A 256 14.87 8.11 23.88
C LEU A 256 15.21 8.60 22.46
N GLN A 257 14.99 7.73 21.47
CA GLN A 257 15.25 7.95 20.05
C GLN A 257 13.95 8.03 19.24
N GLU A 258 12.94 7.24 19.63
CA GLU A 258 11.64 7.20 18.97
C GLU A 258 10.53 7.34 20.00
N PHE A 259 9.64 8.30 19.78
CA PHE A 259 8.48 8.54 20.63
C PHE A 259 7.21 8.54 19.79
N HIS A 260 6.26 7.66 20.11
CA HIS A 260 4.95 7.63 19.48
C HIS A 260 3.89 7.73 20.56
N LEU A 261 3.04 8.74 20.43
CA LEU A 261 1.90 8.97 21.30
C LEU A 261 0.64 8.96 20.46
N MET A 262 -0.36 8.25 20.95
CA MET A 262 -1.66 8.07 20.31
C MET A 262 -2.72 8.07 21.41
N ALA A 263 -3.08 9.25 21.89
CA ALA A 263 -4.04 9.45 22.96
C ALA A 263 -5.26 10.21 22.41
N MET A 264 -6.46 9.80 22.82
CA MET A 264 -7.72 10.36 22.32
C MET A 264 -8.15 11.69 22.99
N ASN A 265 -7.30 12.36 23.79
CA ASN A 265 -7.66 13.59 24.50
C ASN A 265 -6.56 14.68 24.49
N SER A 266 -7.01 15.94 24.43
CA SER A 266 -6.37 17.12 23.84
C SER A 266 -5.47 17.99 24.74
N TYR A 267 -5.05 17.52 25.93
CA TYR A 267 -4.28 18.35 26.87
C TYR A 267 -2.79 17.99 26.97
N ILE A 268 -2.19 17.49 25.87
CA ILE A 268 -0.79 17.03 25.90
C ILE A 268 0.21 18.19 25.88
N GLY A 269 -0.12 19.32 25.25
CA GLY A 269 0.88 20.34 24.93
C GLY A 269 1.44 21.13 26.10
N SER A 270 0.69 21.27 27.20
CA SER A 270 1.15 22.05 28.35
C SER A 270 2.25 21.35 29.16
N PHE A 271 2.47 20.05 28.97
CA PHE A 271 3.47 19.30 29.73
C PHE A 271 4.55 18.64 28.87
N LEU A 272 4.33 18.43 27.58
CA LEU A 272 5.28 17.76 26.72
C LEU A 272 6.33 18.75 26.20
N ASP A 273 7.43 18.86 26.92
CA ASP A 273 8.63 19.57 26.49
C ASP A 273 9.60 18.58 25.83
N LEU A 274 9.73 18.69 24.51
CA LEU A 274 10.59 17.84 23.70
C LEU A 274 12.07 18.21 23.83
N GLY A 275 12.40 19.38 24.40
CA GLY A 275 13.76 19.80 24.67
C GLY A 275 14.48 18.94 25.70
N PHE A 276 13.73 18.16 26.50
CA PHE A 276 14.30 17.17 27.40
C PHE A 276 14.93 15.96 26.70
N PHE A 277 14.69 15.73 25.40
CA PHE A 277 15.16 14.53 24.69
C PHE A 277 16.21 14.86 23.61
N PRO A 278 17.49 15.02 23.97
CA PRO A 278 18.55 15.38 23.00
C PRO A 278 18.81 14.27 21.96
N SER A 279 18.41 13.04 22.25
CA SER A 279 18.61 11.87 21.38
C SER A 279 17.43 11.58 20.44
N LEU A 280 16.34 12.35 20.51
CA LEU A 280 15.10 12.06 19.81
C LEU A 280 15.25 12.27 18.30
N GLU A 281 14.94 11.23 17.52
CA GLU A 281 15.03 11.22 16.05
C GLU A 281 13.65 11.13 15.39
N ILE A 282 12.70 10.41 15.99
CA ILE A 282 11.36 10.18 15.45
C ILE A 282 10.32 10.56 16.48
N ILE A 283 9.34 11.35 16.06
CA ILE A 283 8.20 11.71 16.89
C ILE A 283 6.93 11.41 16.12
N THR A 284 5.97 10.78 16.77
CA THR A 284 4.61 10.61 16.28
C THR A 284 3.65 11.14 17.32
N LEU A 285 2.84 12.13 16.96
CA LEU A 285 1.85 12.76 17.83
C LEU A 285 0.44 12.59 17.25
N PRO A 286 -0.57 12.41 18.10
CA PRO A 286 -1.96 12.37 17.67
C PRO A 286 -2.55 13.77 17.67
N ILE A 287 -3.50 13.99 16.78
CA ILE A 287 -4.32 15.19 16.66
C ILE A 287 -5.75 14.68 16.49
N ASP A 288 -6.36 14.28 17.60
CA ASP A 288 -7.73 13.76 17.57
C ASP A 288 -8.71 14.92 17.72
N GLN A 289 -9.67 15.04 16.78
CA GLN A 289 -10.79 15.98 16.85
C GLN A 289 -12.08 15.19 16.89
N TYR A 290 -12.68 15.09 18.08
CA TYR A 290 -13.87 14.29 18.32
C TYR A 290 -15.06 15.15 18.71
N GLU A 291 -15.63 15.89 17.78
CA GLU A 291 -16.92 16.55 18.04
C GLU A 291 -17.85 16.56 16.83
N HIS A 292 -19.15 16.47 17.14
CA HIS A 292 -20.25 16.44 16.18
C HIS A 292 -20.79 17.84 15.83
N ASP A 293 -20.30 18.90 16.48
CA ASP A 293 -20.77 20.28 16.28
C ASP A 293 -19.75 21.17 15.53
N LEU A 294 -20.12 21.56 14.30
CA LEU A 294 -19.30 22.37 13.38
C LEU A 294 -18.72 23.69 13.94
N PRO A 295 -19.42 24.46 14.81
CA PRO A 295 -18.86 25.68 15.39
C PRO A 295 -17.78 25.40 16.44
N ILE A 296 -17.90 24.27 17.15
CA ILE A 296 -16.96 23.89 18.20
C ILE A 296 -15.70 23.27 17.56
N LEU A 297 -15.85 22.53 16.46
CA LEU A 297 -14.77 22.06 15.60
C LEU A 297 -13.75 23.14 15.22
N ARG A 298 -14.18 24.36 14.87
CA ARG A 298 -13.25 25.47 14.56
C ARG A 298 -12.40 25.90 15.76
N ARG A 299 -13.00 25.99 16.95
CA ARG A 299 -12.25 26.34 18.18
C ARG A 299 -11.26 25.25 18.55
N TRP A 300 -11.65 23.98 18.43
CA TRP A 300 -10.77 22.85 18.72
C TRP A 300 -9.65 22.66 17.70
N GLN A 301 -9.88 23.04 16.44
CA GLN A 301 -8.81 23.12 15.44
C GLN A 301 -7.72 24.09 15.92
N ASP A 302 -8.09 25.31 16.27
CA ASP A 302 -7.14 26.31 16.76
C ASP A 302 -6.41 25.83 18.02
N GLU A 303 -7.10 25.18 18.97
CA GLU A 303 -6.48 24.67 20.19
C GLU A 303 -5.54 23.49 19.96
N SER A 304 -5.91 22.54 19.10
CA SER A 304 -5.07 21.38 18.78
C SER A 304 -3.81 21.82 18.02
N PHE A 305 -3.94 22.75 17.07
CA PHE A 305 -2.80 23.31 16.35
C PHE A 305 -1.94 24.22 17.24
N ARG A 306 -2.55 24.99 18.15
CA ARG A 306 -1.81 25.73 19.18
C ARG A 306 -1.03 24.79 20.09
N MET A 307 -1.65 23.69 20.53
CA MET A 307 -1.00 22.67 21.35
C MET A 307 0.22 22.06 20.64
N ILE A 308 0.07 21.67 19.38
CA ILE A 308 1.20 21.16 18.58
C ILE A 308 2.27 22.23 18.46
N ASN A 309 1.89 23.47 18.21
CA ASN A 309 2.84 24.57 18.09
C ASN A 309 3.61 24.80 19.40
N GLU A 310 2.95 24.71 20.55
CA GLU A 310 3.57 24.76 21.88
C GLU A 310 4.58 23.62 22.06
N ILE A 311 4.19 22.37 21.75
CA ILE A 311 5.08 21.20 21.80
C ILE A 311 6.27 21.39 20.87
N LEU A 312 6.02 21.77 19.62
CA LEU A 312 7.07 21.96 18.62
C LEU A 312 7.98 23.14 18.99
N ALA A 313 7.49 24.18 19.66
CA ALA A 313 8.30 25.31 20.11
C ALA A 313 9.35 24.90 21.15
N THR A 314 9.09 23.85 21.94
CA THR A 314 10.05 23.33 22.93
C THR A 314 11.25 22.60 22.31
N VAL A 315 11.15 22.13 21.06
CA VAL A 315 12.25 21.45 20.38
C VAL A 315 13.43 22.41 20.20
N PRO A 316 14.65 22.11 20.67
CA PRO A 316 15.81 22.98 20.49
C PRO A 316 16.23 23.06 19.01
N LYS A 317 16.89 24.15 18.61
CA LYS A 317 17.44 24.28 17.24
C LYS A 317 18.44 23.15 16.95
N GLU A 318 19.28 22.84 17.93
CA GLU A 318 20.19 21.70 17.90
C GLU A 318 19.44 20.44 18.36
N ASN A 319 18.78 19.76 17.44
CA ASN A 319 18.05 18.52 17.70
C ASN A 319 18.44 17.42 16.69
N LYS A 320 18.12 16.15 16.99
CA LYS A 320 18.36 15.00 16.09
C LYS A 320 17.13 14.53 15.32
N ILE A 321 16.01 15.25 15.42
CA ILE A 321 14.74 14.86 14.80
C ILE A 321 14.88 14.82 13.27
N LYS A 322 14.51 13.69 12.68
CA LYS A 322 14.48 13.43 11.22
C LYS A 322 13.05 13.27 10.74
N ILE A 323 12.14 12.80 11.60
CA ILE A 323 10.75 12.47 11.24
C ILE A 323 9.80 13.04 12.30
N LEU A 324 8.83 13.83 11.85
CA LEU A 324 7.67 14.27 12.64
C LEU A 324 6.40 13.74 11.98
N ASN A 325 5.72 12.83 12.65
CA ASN A 325 4.46 12.26 12.21
C ASN A 325 3.32 12.82 13.03
N PHE A 326 2.24 13.17 12.36
CA PHE A 326 1.02 13.67 12.95
C PHE A 326 -0.14 12.79 12.50
N TYR A 327 -0.85 12.18 13.45
CA TYR A 327 -2.06 11.40 13.16
C TYR A 327 -3.27 12.28 13.43
N ILE A 328 -3.79 12.89 12.37
CA ILE A 328 -4.95 13.77 12.45
C ILE A 328 -6.20 12.92 12.23
N ARG A 329 -7.11 12.90 13.20
CA ARG A 329 -8.46 12.33 13.01
C ARG A 329 -9.45 13.47 12.96
N LEU A 330 -10.16 13.60 11.83
CA LEU A 330 -11.14 14.65 11.57
C LEU A 330 -12.53 14.03 11.45
N SER A 331 -13.50 14.50 12.22
CA SER A 331 -14.93 14.27 11.96
C SER A 331 -15.45 15.34 10.98
N GLY A 332 -16.06 14.95 9.86
CA GLY A 332 -16.71 15.88 8.93
C GLY A 332 -16.20 15.88 7.50
N THR A 333 -16.49 16.95 6.76
CA THR A 333 -16.16 17.06 5.32
C THR A 333 -14.67 17.33 5.08
N PRO A 334 -14.10 16.87 3.95
CA PRO A 334 -12.67 16.99 3.65
C PRO A 334 -12.16 18.42 3.37
N GLU A 335 -12.98 19.46 3.49
CA GLU A 335 -12.61 20.86 3.26
C GLU A 335 -11.89 21.51 4.46
N VAL A 336 -10.99 20.79 5.13
CA VAL A 336 -10.21 21.36 6.24
C VAL A 336 -8.92 21.95 5.69
N SER A 337 -8.84 23.28 5.68
CA SER A 337 -7.57 23.98 5.48
C SER A 337 -6.70 23.79 6.71
N LEU A 338 -5.63 22.98 6.59
CA LEU A 338 -4.62 22.90 7.64
C LEU A 338 -3.97 24.29 7.82
N PRO A 339 -3.80 24.79 9.05
CA PRO A 339 -3.19 26.09 9.33
C PRO A 339 -1.66 26.00 9.17
N TRP A 340 -1.23 25.89 7.92
CA TRP A 340 0.17 25.77 7.53
C TRP A 340 1.01 26.97 7.99
N ASP A 341 0.40 28.14 8.11
CA ASP A 341 1.00 29.36 8.63
C ASP A 341 1.49 29.20 10.08
N ILE A 342 0.83 28.36 10.89
CA ILE A 342 1.24 28.06 12.27
C ILE A 342 2.36 27.03 12.30
N LEU A 343 2.25 25.94 11.52
CA LEU A 343 3.20 24.82 11.57
C LEU A 343 4.51 25.10 10.82
N THR A 344 4.48 25.89 9.74
CA THR A 344 5.63 26.12 8.87
C THR A 344 6.82 26.77 9.60
N PRO A 345 6.64 27.85 10.39
CA PRO A 345 7.75 28.45 11.14
C PRO A 345 8.43 27.46 12.09
N CYS A 346 7.65 26.60 12.76
CA CYS A 346 8.17 25.59 13.67
C CYS A 346 8.89 24.46 12.93
N ALA A 347 8.34 23.96 11.83
CA ALA A 347 9.00 22.96 11.00
C ALA A 347 10.34 23.46 10.44
N LEU A 348 10.39 24.70 9.92
CA LEU A 348 11.62 25.31 9.42
C LEU A 348 12.66 25.48 10.55
N ARG A 349 12.23 25.90 11.73
CA ARG A 349 13.09 26.03 12.91
C ARG A 349 13.65 24.69 13.38
N ILE A 350 12.84 23.63 13.37
CA ILE A 350 13.24 22.26 13.77
C ILE A 350 14.17 21.63 12.75
N SER A 351 13.89 21.84 11.46
CA SER A 351 14.76 21.42 10.35
C SER A 351 16.13 22.07 10.52
N ALA A 352 16.21 23.38 10.81
CA ALA A 352 17.48 24.09 10.96
C ALA A 352 18.48 23.79 9.82
N GLY A 353 17.96 23.59 8.59
CA GLY A 353 18.74 23.25 7.39
C GLY A 353 18.97 21.76 7.15
N LYS A 354 18.58 20.86 8.07
CA LYS A 354 18.67 19.40 7.88
C LYS A 354 17.39 18.82 7.26
N PRO A 355 17.47 17.68 6.56
CA PRO A 355 16.29 17.02 6.01
C PRO A 355 15.36 16.60 7.13
N LEU A 356 14.14 17.15 7.10
CA LEU A 356 13.07 16.83 8.03
C LEU A 356 11.87 16.30 7.23
N ARG A 357 11.45 15.08 7.52
CA ARG A 357 10.26 14.47 6.93
C ARG A 357 9.07 14.75 7.85
N LEU A 358 8.12 15.54 7.37
CA LEU A 358 6.83 15.72 8.04
C LEU A 358 5.82 14.79 7.39
N LEU A 359 5.17 13.94 8.19
CA LEU A 359 4.07 13.08 7.76
C LEU A 359 2.79 13.52 8.46
N PHE A 360 1.75 13.80 7.69
CA PHE A 360 0.41 13.96 8.23
C PHE A 360 -0.45 12.80 7.75
N HIS A 361 -0.86 11.94 8.67
CA HIS A 361 -1.82 10.88 8.45
C HIS A 361 -3.20 11.43 8.80
N VAL A 362 -3.93 11.94 7.81
CA VAL A 362 -5.26 12.53 8.01
C VAL A 362 -6.32 11.46 7.80
N MET A 363 -7.04 11.09 8.85
CA MET A 363 -8.16 10.15 8.86
C MET A 363 -9.48 10.94 8.96
N TYR A 364 -10.24 11.00 7.88
CA TYR A 364 -11.60 11.53 7.89
C TYR A 364 -12.59 10.45 8.29
N VAL A 365 -13.33 10.68 9.37
CA VAL A 365 -14.49 9.86 9.75
C VAL A 365 -15.73 10.53 9.15
N LEU A 366 -16.30 9.91 8.11
CA LEU A 366 -17.47 10.42 7.42
C LEU A 366 -18.72 10.25 8.31
N PRO A 367 -19.42 11.35 8.69
CA PRO A 367 -20.54 11.29 9.63
C PRO A 367 -21.69 10.38 9.18
N GLU A 368 -21.91 10.26 7.87
CA GLU A 368 -23.06 9.55 7.31
C GLU A 368 -22.83 8.06 7.09
N THR A 369 -21.58 7.64 6.87
CA THR A 369 -21.23 6.28 6.45
C THR A 369 -20.35 5.53 7.46
N GLY A 370 -19.76 6.24 8.42
CA GLY A 370 -18.71 5.67 9.29
C GLY A 370 -17.43 5.30 8.53
N GLY A 371 -17.35 5.61 7.23
CA GLY A 371 -16.19 5.34 6.40
C GLY A 371 -14.98 6.16 6.86
N ILE A 372 -13.81 5.53 6.87
CA ILE A 372 -12.53 6.18 7.16
C ILE A 372 -11.82 6.43 5.84
N VAL A 373 -11.61 7.70 5.49
CA VAL A 373 -10.72 8.09 4.37
C VAL A 373 -9.38 8.51 4.95
N SER A 374 -8.31 7.80 4.60
CA SER A 374 -6.96 8.14 5.02
C SER A 374 -6.22 8.85 3.89
N VAL A 375 -5.64 10.01 4.20
CA VAL A 375 -4.80 10.81 3.29
C VAL A 375 -3.44 11.00 3.96
N ASP A 376 -2.39 10.49 3.31
CA ASP A 376 -1.02 10.70 3.74
C ASP A 376 -0.43 11.91 3.02
N ILE A 377 -0.14 12.97 3.76
CA ILE A 377 0.55 14.15 3.25
C ILE A 377 2.00 14.07 3.70
N VAL A 378 2.90 13.84 2.74
CA VAL A 378 4.35 13.83 2.97
C VAL A 378 4.91 15.18 2.59
N VAL A 379 5.39 15.94 3.57
CA VAL A 379 6.12 17.20 3.33
C VAL A 379 7.59 16.96 3.61
N HIS A 380 8.40 16.95 2.55
CA HIS A 380 9.84 16.96 2.66
C HIS A 380 10.29 18.40 2.92
N CYS A 381 10.64 18.70 4.17
CA CYS A 381 11.44 19.88 4.49
C CYS A 381 12.91 19.53 4.19
N GLU A 382 13.19 19.29 2.92
CA GLU A 382 14.54 19.43 2.41
C GLU A 382 14.81 20.93 2.31
N GLU A 383 16.04 21.39 2.55
CA GLU A 383 16.48 22.61 1.87
C GLU A 383 16.01 22.43 0.43
N PRO A 384 15.16 23.32 -0.11
CA PRO A 384 14.57 22.99 -1.38
C PRO A 384 15.75 22.75 -2.32
N HIS A 385 15.76 21.63 -3.02
CA HIS A 385 16.81 21.42 -4.01
C HIS A 385 16.79 22.52 -5.09
N ILE A 386 15.79 23.41 -5.03
CA ILE A 386 15.72 24.70 -5.69
C ILE A 386 16.84 25.66 -5.22
N PRO A 387 17.02 26.11 -3.97
CA PRO A 387 18.20 26.86 -3.56
C PRO A 387 19.51 26.08 -3.66
N SER A 388 19.60 24.75 -3.55
CA SER A 388 20.90 24.09 -3.81
C SER A 388 21.26 24.03 -5.30
N ILE A 389 20.30 23.90 -6.22
CA ILE A 389 20.57 23.97 -7.68
C ILE A 389 20.65 25.42 -8.18
N GLN A 390 19.89 26.36 -7.61
CA GLN A 390 20.03 27.80 -7.83
C GLN A 390 21.31 28.35 -7.17
N ALA A 391 21.74 27.84 -6.02
CA ALA A 391 23.05 28.15 -5.44
C ALA A 391 24.16 27.50 -6.27
N LEU A 392 24.02 26.27 -6.77
CA LEU A 392 24.99 25.67 -7.69
C LEU A 392 25.10 26.44 -9.01
N SER A 393 24.01 27.05 -9.52
CA SER A 393 24.07 27.98 -10.65
C SER A 393 24.68 29.34 -10.29
N LEU A 394 24.66 29.75 -9.02
CA LEU A 394 25.31 30.98 -8.54
C LEU A 394 26.79 30.78 -8.14
N VAL A 395 27.20 29.56 -7.76
CA VAL A 395 28.52 29.27 -7.17
C VAL A 395 29.62 29.05 -8.21
N CYS A 396 29.28 28.63 -9.45
CA CYS A 396 30.29 28.49 -10.50
C CYS A 396 29.67 28.49 -11.92
N ARG A 397 30.20 29.34 -12.82
CA ARG A 397 29.77 29.44 -14.24
C ARG A 397 29.82 28.10 -14.99
N ALA A 398 30.65 27.16 -14.55
CA ALA A 398 30.77 25.83 -15.16
C ALA A 398 29.58 24.89 -14.85
N PHE A 399 28.86 25.10 -13.74
CA PHE A 399 27.75 24.23 -13.32
C PHE A 399 26.39 24.73 -13.82
N VAL A 400 26.27 26.02 -14.16
CA VAL A 400 25.05 26.64 -14.67
C VAL A 400 24.41 25.82 -15.80
N PRO A 401 25.13 25.39 -16.86
CA PRO A 401 24.49 24.67 -17.96
C PRO A 401 23.98 23.28 -17.57
N GLN A 402 24.65 22.59 -16.64
CA GLN A 402 24.23 21.27 -16.17
C GLN A 402 23.02 21.36 -15.26
N CYS A 403 23.00 22.35 -14.37
CA CYS A 403 21.87 22.66 -13.50
C CYS A 403 20.64 23.10 -14.29
N GLN A 404 20.81 24.00 -15.27
CA GLN A 404 19.73 24.42 -16.18
C GLN A 404 19.17 23.23 -16.96
N LYS A 405 20.04 22.37 -17.50
CA LYS A 405 19.60 21.15 -18.19
C LYS A 405 18.73 20.28 -17.28
N ALA A 406 19.17 20.00 -16.05
CA ALA A 406 18.41 19.18 -15.11
C ALA A 406 17.08 19.82 -14.69
N LEU A 407 17.09 21.11 -14.34
CA LEU A 407 15.90 21.85 -13.90
C LEU A 407 14.84 21.96 -14.98
N PHE A 408 15.26 22.24 -16.20
CA PHE A 408 14.37 22.49 -17.32
C PHE A 408 14.12 21.24 -18.17
N THR A 409 14.50 20.03 -17.71
CA THR A 409 14.19 18.78 -18.44
C THR A 409 12.69 18.50 -18.49
N THR A 410 12.01 18.70 -17.36
CA THR A 410 10.56 18.49 -17.19
C THR A 410 9.93 19.76 -16.66
N LEU A 411 8.84 20.19 -17.30
CA LEU A 411 8.13 21.40 -16.93
C LEU A 411 6.65 21.11 -16.71
N ASP A 412 6.16 21.43 -15.53
CA ASP A 412 4.78 21.21 -15.14
C ASP A 412 4.08 22.56 -14.93
N ILE A 413 3.04 22.83 -15.71
CA ILE A 413 2.27 24.07 -15.66
C ILE A 413 0.83 23.75 -15.31
N PHE A 414 0.48 24.01 -14.05
CA PHE A 414 -0.86 23.78 -13.54
C PHE A 414 -1.68 25.07 -13.56
N PRO A 415 -2.97 25.02 -13.96
CA PRO A 415 -3.80 26.20 -13.99
C PRO A 415 -4.09 26.69 -12.57
N ASP A 416 -3.82 27.97 -12.27
CA ASP A 416 -4.21 28.60 -11.01
C ASP A 416 -5.73 28.63 -10.88
N ALA A 417 -6.30 28.08 -9.82
CA ALA A 417 -7.75 27.96 -9.63
C ALA A 417 -8.50 29.31 -9.69
N LYS A 418 -7.87 30.40 -9.27
CA LYS A 418 -8.47 31.74 -9.18
C LYS A 418 -7.92 32.64 -10.28
N ARG A 419 -8.70 32.91 -11.31
CA ARG A 419 -8.26 33.75 -12.44
C ARG A 419 -9.18 34.97 -12.64
N PRO A 420 -8.61 36.18 -12.86
CA PRO A 420 -9.36 37.31 -13.38
C PRO A 420 -9.68 37.09 -14.88
N ARG A 421 -10.91 37.38 -15.30
CA ARG A 421 -11.34 37.30 -16.71
C ARG A 421 -10.59 38.36 -17.55
N GLY A 422 -10.15 37.99 -18.77
CA GLY A 422 -9.64 38.94 -19.78
C GLY A 422 -8.12 38.96 -20.01
N ASP A 423 -7.34 38.16 -19.29
CA ASP A 423 -5.89 38.07 -19.49
C ASP A 423 -5.49 37.10 -20.61
N LYS A 424 -4.51 37.49 -21.44
CA LYS A 424 -3.96 36.64 -22.51
C LYS A 424 -3.29 35.38 -21.96
N PHE A 425 -2.74 35.40 -20.73
CA PHE A 425 -1.96 34.29 -20.17
C PHE A 425 -2.74 33.43 -19.18
N PRO A 426 -2.94 32.11 -19.44
CA PRO A 426 -3.86 31.22 -18.71
C PRO A 426 -3.67 31.15 -17.19
N ASN A 427 -2.49 31.50 -16.70
CA ASN A 427 -2.15 31.65 -15.29
C ASN A 427 -0.88 32.50 -15.17
N LYS A 428 -0.53 32.91 -13.94
CA LYS A 428 0.70 33.66 -13.67
C LYS A 428 1.95 32.86 -14.07
N GLN A 429 1.90 31.54 -13.90
CA GLN A 429 3.01 30.64 -14.26
C GLN A 429 3.36 30.70 -15.76
N THR A 430 2.36 30.69 -16.64
CA THR A 430 2.53 30.73 -18.10
C THR A 430 3.10 32.08 -18.52
N ARG A 431 2.60 33.18 -17.93
CA ARG A 431 3.16 34.51 -18.18
C ARG A 431 4.62 34.59 -17.78
N ASN A 432 4.93 34.19 -16.55
CA ASN A 432 6.29 34.20 -16.02
C ASN A 432 7.21 33.32 -16.87
N LEU A 433 6.76 32.14 -17.28
CA LEU A 433 7.52 31.27 -18.16
C LEU A 433 7.77 31.94 -19.51
N HIS A 434 6.73 32.52 -20.12
CA HIS A 434 6.87 33.21 -21.39
C HIS A 434 7.88 34.35 -21.30
N GLU A 435 7.79 35.19 -20.26
CA GLU A 435 8.75 36.26 -20.00
C GLU A 435 10.16 35.70 -19.81
N VAL A 436 10.34 34.62 -19.05
CA VAL A 436 11.64 33.96 -18.88
C VAL A 436 12.21 33.49 -20.21
N LEU A 437 11.39 32.86 -21.07
CA LEU A 437 11.84 32.35 -22.36
C LEU A 437 12.12 33.47 -23.37
N GLN A 438 11.40 34.58 -23.32
CA GLN A 438 11.72 35.77 -24.13
C GLN A 438 13.10 36.34 -23.77
N HIS A 439 13.42 36.40 -22.48
CA HIS A 439 14.73 36.92 -22.02
C HIS A 439 15.85 35.88 -22.13
N ASN A 440 15.53 34.58 -22.06
CA ASN A 440 16.48 33.48 -22.05
C ASN A 440 16.04 32.32 -22.96
N PRO A 441 16.00 32.52 -24.29
CA PRO A 441 15.48 31.54 -25.24
C PRO A 441 16.25 30.21 -25.23
N HIS A 442 17.54 30.24 -24.90
CA HIS A 442 18.36 29.03 -24.80
C HIS A 442 17.87 28.02 -23.76
N LEU A 443 17.13 28.46 -22.73
CA LEU A 443 16.55 27.56 -21.73
C LEU A 443 15.52 26.62 -22.34
N ALA A 444 14.83 27.04 -23.40
CA ALA A 444 13.87 26.20 -24.07
C ALA A 444 14.49 24.91 -24.61
N ALA A 445 15.76 24.95 -25.05
CA ALA A 445 16.52 23.81 -25.56
C ALA A 445 16.66 22.64 -24.57
N HIS A 446 16.39 22.87 -23.29
CA HIS A 446 16.48 21.86 -22.24
C HIS A 446 15.16 21.10 -22.01
N PHE A 447 14.00 21.62 -22.44
CA PHE A 447 12.72 20.95 -22.23
C PHE A 447 12.60 19.69 -23.09
N THR A 448 12.45 18.55 -22.43
CA THR A 448 12.13 17.27 -23.08
C THR A 448 10.72 16.80 -22.75
N THR A 449 10.20 17.15 -21.59
CA THR A 449 8.86 16.77 -21.11
C THR A 449 8.09 18.01 -20.69
N LEU A 450 6.87 18.17 -21.22
CA LEU A 450 5.98 19.27 -20.90
C LEU A 450 4.65 18.71 -20.41
N ARG A 451 4.26 19.06 -19.18
CA ARG A 451 2.94 18.77 -18.61
C ARG A 451 2.17 20.06 -18.48
N TRP A 452 0.99 20.11 -19.10
CA TRP A 452 0.24 21.36 -19.19
C TRP A 452 -1.25 21.16 -18.93
N GLY A 453 -1.79 21.93 -17.97
CA GLY A 453 -3.22 22.00 -17.74
C GLY A 453 -3.92 22.95 -18.70
N VAL A 454 -4.73 22.41 -19.60
CA VAL A 454 -5.39 23.16 -20.68
C VAL A 454 -6.81 23.54 -20.27
N SER A 455 -7.21 24.77 -20.57
CA SER A 455 -8.61 25.21 -20.54
C SER A 455 -9.09 25.57 -21.95
N GLU A 456 -10.40 25.73 -22.14
CA GLU A 456 -10.98 26.16 -23.43
C GLU A 456 -10.37 27.50 -23.88
N GLU A 457 -10.25 28.45 -22.95
CA GLU A 457 -9.62 29.76 -23.18
C GLU A 457 -8.13 29.65 -23.56
N SER A 458 -7.47 28.56 -23.19
CA SER A 458 -6.05 28.34 -23.44
C SER A 458 -5.76 27.99 -24.90
N VAL A 459 -6.74 27.68 -25.74
CA VAL A 459 -6.51 27.24 -27.14
C VAL A 459 -7.04 28.26 -28.16
N THR A 460 -7.07 29.53 -27.78
CA THR A 460 -7.24 30.62 -28.75
C THR A 460 -5.89 30.98 -29.41
N PRO A 461 -5.86 31.46 -30.67
CA PRO A 461 -4.61 31.81 -31.35
C PRO A 461 -3.76 32.84 -30.59
N ALA A 462 -4.41 33.69 -29.79
CA ALA A 462 -3.77 34.72 -28.97
C ALA A 462 -3.50 34.27 -27.52
N SER A 463 -3.68 32.99 -27.21
CA SER A 463 -3.46 32.48 -25.86
C SER A 463 -1.97 32.47 -25.53
N GLY A 464 -1.65 32.83 -24.28
CA GLY A 464 -0.30 32.69 -23.75
C GLY A 464 0.22 31.26 -23.81
N PHE A 465 -0.66 30.25 -23.85
CA PHE A 465 -0.28 28.86 -24.04
C PHE A 465 0.33 28.62 -25.43
N LEU A 466 -0.38 28.93 -26.52
CA LEU A 466 0.12 28.68 -27.87
C LEU A 466 1.37 29.53 -28.16
N ILE A 467 1.39 30.77 -27.67
CA ILE A 467 2.55 31.66 -27.80
C ILE A 467 3.78 31.08 -27.07
N THR A 468 3.60 30.59 -25.84
CA THR A 468 4.71 30.00 -25.06
C THR A 468 5.16 28.69 -25.67
N LEU A 469 4.22 27.85 -26.12
CA LEU A 469 4.53 26.58 -26.77
C LEU A 469 5.32 26.81 -28.07
N ALA A 470 4.92 27.78 -28.90
CA ALA A 470 5.68 28.14 -30.10
C ALA A 470 7.12 28.58 -29.76
N CYS A 471 7.28 29.43 -28.74
CA CYS A 471 8.61 29.85 -28.27
C CYS A 471 9.47 28.68 -27.79
N ILE A 472 8.90 27.71 -27.07
CA ILE A 472 9.62 26.49 -26.69
C ILE A 472 10.07 25.71 -27.93
N GLN A 473 9.20 25.62 -28.93
CA GLN A 473 9.43 24.80 -30.14
C GLN A 473 10.47 25.36 -31.08
N GLU A 474 10.70 26.67 -31.09
CA GLU A 474 11.76 27.28 -31.88
C GLU A 474 13.16 26.81 -31.43
N HIS A 475 13.28 26.35 -30.18
CA HIS A 475 14.56 26.04 -29.55
C HIS A 475 14.71 24.60 -29.07
N THR A 476 13.64 23.79 -29.01
CA THR A 476 13.73 22.39 -28.58
C THR A 476 12.85 21.43 -29.37
N LYS A 477 13.15 20.15 -29.19
CA LYS A 477 12.36 19.01 -29.63
C LYS A 477 11.71 18.38 -28.40
N ILE A 478 10.56 18.89 -27.99
CA ILE A 478 9.75 18.27 -26.92
C ILE A 478 9.47 16.82 -27.33
N GLN A 479 9.88 15.88 -26.48
CA GLN A 479 9.70 14.44 -26.71
C GLN A 479 8.41 13.93 -26.09
N THR A 480 8.05 14.47 -24.92
CA THR A 480 6.86 14.08 -24.16
C THR A 480 5.97 15.29 -23.90
N LEU A 481 4.70 15.19 -24.31
CA LEU A 481 3.68 16.20 -24.04
C LEU A 481 2.53 15.55 -23.28
N GLN A 482 2.17 16.10 -22.12
CA GLN A 482 1.02 15.67 -21.33
C GLN A 482 0.04 16.83 -21.19
N LEU A 483 -1.21 16.60 -21.58
CA LEU A 483 -2.29 17.59 -21.54
C LEU A 483 -3.42 17.07 -20.66
N TYR A 484 -3.80 17.83 -19.65
CA TYR A 484 -4.93 17.52 -18.75
C TYR A 484 -5.85 18.73 -18.66
N PRO A 485 -7.16 18.58 -18.46
CA PRO A 485 -8.05 19.71 -18.30
C PRO A 485 -7.78 20.44 -16.99
N ARG A 486 -8.12 21.72 -16.98
CA ARG A 486 -8.31 22.49 -15.75
C ARG A 486 -9.57 21.98 -15.04
N CYS A 487 -9.40 21.12 -14.03
CA CYS A 487 -10.49 20.71 -13.15
C CYS A 487 -11.01 21.89 -12.31
N SER A 488 -12.14 22.48 -12.71
CA SER A 488 -13.09 23.07 -11.76
C SER A 488 -14.24 22.08 -11.60
N VAL A 489 -14.60 21.84 -10.35
CA VAL A 489 -15.44 20.76 -9.78
C VAL A 489 -16.82 20.51 -10.45
N HIS A 490 -17.23 21.28 -11.47
CA HIS A 490 -18.52 21.10 -12.15
C HIS A 490 -18.44 21.13 -13.70
N GLN A 491 -18.45 19.94 -14.30
CA GLN A 491 -19.24 19.49 -15.47
C GLN A 491 -19.19 20.17 -16.85
N SER A 492 -18.33 21.15 -17.14
CA SER A 492 -18.09 21.56 -18.53
C SER A 492 -16.75 21.06 -19.03
N ALA A 493 -16.71 19.82 -19.52
CA ALA A 493 -15.51 19.37 -20.23
C ALA A 493 -15.27 20.24 -21.48
N VAL A 494 -14.00 20.51 -21.72
CA VAL A 494 -13.51 21.48 -22.69
C VAL A 494 -13.71 20.95 -24.10
N THR A 495 -14.51 21.64 -24.90
CA THR A 495 -14.64 21.39 -26.34
C THR A 495 -13.67 22.31 -27.09
N PHE A 496 -12.61 21.75 -27.66
CA PHE A 496 -11.72 22.53 -28.52
C PHE A 496 -12.34 22.74 -29.90
N ARG A 497 -13.09 23.83 -30.09
CA ARG A 497 -13.65 24.17 -31.41
C ARG A 497 -12.56 24.44 -32.46
N ASP A 498 -11.39 24.93 -32.02
CA ASP A 498 -10.23 25.23 -32.87
C ASP A 498 -9.01 24.32 -32.59
N THR A 499 -9.25 23.01 -32.44
CA THR A 499 -8.15 22.02 -32.27
C THR A 499 -7.07 22.09 -33.35
N ASN A 500 -7.40 22.57 -34.55
CA ASN A 500 -6.43 22.78 -35.63
C ASN A 500 -5.24 23.64 -35.21
N LEU A 501 -5.44 24.62 -34.32
CA LEU A 501 -4.36 25.49 -33.83
C LEU A 501 -3.45 24.76 -32.85
N LEU A 502 -4.03 23.95 -31.96
CA LEU A 502 -3.28 23.09 -31.06
C LEU A 502 -2.41 22.12 -31.87
N TYR A 503 -2.98 21.42 -32.86
CA TYR A 503 -2.25 20.42 -33.63
C TYR A 503 -1.18 21.01 -34.56
N ARG A 504 -1.39 22.22 -35.11
CA ARG A 504 -0.34 22.96 -35.83
C ARG A 504 0.83 23.33 -34.94
N SER A 505 0.54 23.56 -33.66
CA SER A 505 1.52 23.90 -32.63
C SER A 505 2.01 22.67 -31.88
N ILE A 506 1.76 21.45 -32.35
CA ILE A 506 2.31 20.22 -31.77
C ILE A 506 3.39 19.72 -32.74
N THR A 507 4.63 19.59 -32.26
CA THR A 507 5.78 19.33 -33.14
C THR A 507 5.78 17.92 -33.72
N PRO A 508 6.42 17.73 -34.90
CA PRO A 508 6.66 16.40 -35.46
C PRO A 508 7.63 15.54 -34.62
N PHE A 509 8.27 16.09 -33.58
CA PHE A 509 9.27 15.42 -32.76
C PHE A 509 8.70 14.73 -31.51
N ILE A 510 7.42 14.99 -31.18
CA ILE A 510 6.79 14.36 -30.02
C ILE A 510 6.75 12.86 -30.23
N THR A 511 7.40 12.15 -29.31
CA THR A 511 7.45 10.68 -29.26
C THR A 511 6.43 10.10 -28.30
N ARG A 512 6.01 10.85 -27.28
CA ARG A 512 4.99 10.47 -26.31
C ARG A 512 3.98 11.59 -26.13
N LEU A 513 2.69 11.26 -26.31
CA LEU A 513 1.59 12.18 -26.09
C LEU A 513 0.60 11.57 -25.11
N GLU A 514 0.27 12.31 -24.08
CA GLU A 514 -0.67 11.92 -23.04
C GLU A 514 -1.77 12.96 -22.95
N ILE A 515 -3.02 12.52 -23.04
CA ILE A 515 -4.19 13.39 -23.02
C ILE A 515 -5.21 12.78 -22.08
N SER A 516 -5.52 13.45 -20.99
CA SER A 516 -6.51 12.96 -20.03
C SER A 516 -7.72 13.89 -20.00
N ASP A 517 -8.92 13.34 -19.76
CA ASP A 517 -10.16 14.05 -19.44
C ASP A 517 -10.56 15.16 -20.45
N MET A 518 -10.24 14.99 -21.73
CA MET A 518 -10.65 15.90 -22.80
C MET A 518 -11.96 15.45 -23.45
N ARG A 519 -12.85 16.39 -23.79
CA ARG A 519 -14.17 16.03 -24.35
C ARG A 519 -14.10 15.62 -25.82
N ILE A 520 -13.32 16.36 -26.62
CA ILE A 520 -13.19 16.16 -28.08
C ILE A 520 -11.72 16.17 -28.45
N ILE A 521 -11.25 15.10 -29.10
CA ILE A 521 -9.93 15.00 -29.73
C ILE A 521 -10.12 14.66 -31.20
N HIS A 522 -9.57 15.47 -32.10
CA HIS A 522 -9.54 15.12 -33.52
C HIS A 522 -8.27 14.30 -33.80
N SER A 523 -8.35 13.00 -33.53
CA SER A 523 -7.25 12.04 -33.67
C SER A 523 -6.57 12.09 -35.04
N TYR A 524 -7.33 12.37 -36.11
CA TYR A 524 -6.80 12.57 -37.46
C TYR A 524 -5.69 13.63 -37.53
N TYR A 525 -5.92 14.82 -36.99
CA TYR A 525 -4.95 15.91 -37.06
C TYR A 525 -3.73 15.62 -36.19
N LEU A 526 -3.94 15.00 -35.04
CA LEU A 526 -2.87 14.56 -34.14
C LEU A 526 -1.89 13.64 -34.85
N PHE A 527 -2.37 12.62 -35.54
CA PHE A 527 -1.51 11.68 -36.26
C PHE A 527 -0.88 12.28 -37.52
N ALA A 528 -1.57 13.21 -38.18
CA ALA A 528 -1.03 13.94 -39.31
C ALA A 528 0.18 14.82 -38.94
N THR A 529 0.17 15.43 -37.75
CA THR A 529 1.22 16.35 -37.30
C THR A 529 2.34 15.65 -36.53
N CYS A 530 2.02 14.64 -35.71
CA CYS A 530 2.97 13.94 -34.85
C CYS A 530 3.65 12.75 -35.54
N LYS A 531 4.45 12.99 -36.58
CA LYS A 531 5.08 11.91 -37.36
C LYS A 531 6.01 10.98 -36.56
N SER A 532 6.63 11.48 -35.49
CA SER A 532 7.54 10.70 -34.63
C SER A 532 6.85 10.01 -33.45
N LEU A 533 5.52 10.06 -33.36
CA LEU A 533 4.77 9.54 -32.22
C LEU A 533 4.97 8.03 -32.08
N LYS A 534 5.37 7.60 -30.88
CA LYS A 534 5.60 6.20 -30.50
C LYS A 534 4.67 5.76 -29.37
N GLU A 535 4.29 6.68 -28.48
CA GLU A 535 3.45 6.38 -27.32
C GLU A 535 2.28 7.36 -27.30
N LEU A 536 1.05 6.84 -27.22
CA LEU A 536 -0.16 7.63 -27.13
C LEU A 536 -1.04 7.11 -26.01
N LEU A 537 -1.24 7.95 -24.99
CA LEU A 537 -2.09 7.68 -23.83
C LEU A 537 -3.26 8.66 -23.86
N ILE A 538 -4.48 8.14 -23.91
CA ILE A 538 -5.71 8.94 -23.95
C ILE A 538 -6.67 8.43 -22.87
N GLU A 539 -6.78 9.13 -21.77
CA GLU A 539 -7.62 8.74 -20.64
C GLU A 539 -8.95 9.53 -20.64
N LYS A 540 -10.08 8.86 -20.39
CA LYS A 540 -11.40 9.48 -20.14
C LYS A 540 -11.87 10.51 -21.19
N VAL A 541 -11.70 10.18 -22.46
CA VAL A 541 -12.24 11.01 -23.56
C VAL A 541 -13.67 10.60 -23.88
N MET A 542 -14.58 11.58 -23.77
CA MET A 542 -16.04 11.37 -23.84
C MET A 542 -16.56 11.22 -25.27
N ASP A 543 -16.06 12.02 -26.23
CA ASP A 543 -16.52 12.01 -27.61
C ASP A 543 -15.37 12.20 -28.60
N THR A 544 -15.39 11.41 -29.67
CA THR A 544 -14.60 11.72 -30.86
C THR A 544 -15.57 11.87 -32.01
N GLU A 545 -15.82 13.11 -32.42
CA GLU A 545 -16.84 13.41 -33.42
C GLU A 545 -16.65 12.56 -34.69
N SER A 546 -17.66 11.75 -34.97
CA SER A 546 -17.72 10.86 -36.13
C SER A 546 -18.00 11.62 -37.44
N THR A 547 -18.43 12.89 -37.34
CA THR A 547 -19.05 13.73 -38.37
C THR A 547 -18.06 14.52 -39.24
N PHE A 548 -16.81 14.70 -38.82
CA PHE A 548 -15.83 15.54 -39.55
C PHE A 548 -15.18 14.90 -40.78
N PHE A 549 -15.40 13.60 -41.05
CA PHE A 549 -14.82 12.92 -42.21
C PHE A 549 -15.26 13.50 -43.57
N GLY A 550 -16.40 14.20 -43.62
CA GLY A 550 -16.86 14.87 -44.84
C GLY A 550 -15.99 16.04 -45.29
N GLN A 551 -15.37 16.78 -44.35
CA GLN A 551 -14.55 17.97 -44.66
C GLN A 551 -13.06 17.65 -44.85
N ALA A 552 -12.57 16.51 -44.36
CA ALA A 552 -11.16 16.11 -44.49
C ALA A 552 -10.70 15.80 -45.94
N ARG A 553 -11.62 15.73 -46.91
CA ARG A 553 -11.28 15.55 -48.34
C ARG A 553 -10.42 16.69 -48.91
N ALA A 554 -10.36 17.85 -48.26
CA ALA A 554 -9.61 19.01 -48.74
C ALA A 554 -8.13 19.05 -48.29
N ILE A 555 -7.71 18.20 -47.34
CA ILE A 555 -6.32 18.19 -46.86
C ILE A 555 -5.57 17.07 -47.55
N ASN A 556 -4.75 17.46 -48.54
CA ASN A 556 -3.91 16.56 -49.32
C ASN A 556 -2.72 16.08 -48.47
N ILE A 557 -2.99 15.24 -47.46
CA ILE A 557 -1.94 14.64 -46.64
C ILE A 557 -1.24 13.59 -47.49
N SER A 558 0.02 13.86 -47.84
CA SER A 558 0.92 12.90 -48.45
C SER A 558 0.95 11.61 -47.62
N ILE A 559 0.35 10.55 -48.15
CA ILE A 559 0.10 9.23 -47.52
C ILE A 559 1.39 8.53 -47.02
N GLY A 560 2.57 9.07 -47.36
CA GLY A 560 3.87 8.42 -47.16
C GLY A 560 4.40 8.35 -45.73
N PHE A 561 3.89 9.13 -44.77
CA PHE A 561 4.40 9.10 -43.39
C PHE A 561 3.29 8.84 -42.37
N ARG A 562 3.24 7.62 -41.83
CA ARG A 562 2.35 7.21 -40.74
C ARG A 562 3.20 6.96 -39.48
N PRO A 563 2.89 7.59 -38.33
CA PRO A 563 3.59 7.29 -37.09
C PRO A 563 3.44 5.81 -36.74
N ARG A 564 4.55 5.19 -36.31
CA ARG A 564 4.59 3.79 -35.89
C ARG A 564 4.48 3.70 -34.37
N ILE A 565 3.25 3.51 -33.89
CA ILE A 565 2.92 3.48 -32.46
C ILE A 565 3.41 2.17 -31.84
N ARG A 566 4.06 2.28 -30.67
CA ARG A 566 4.57 1.16 -29.85
C ARG A 566 3.74 0.94 -28.59
N SER A 567 3.21 1.99 -27.99
CA SER A 567 2.32 1.89 -26.82
C SER A 567 1.08 2.74 -27.05
N TYR A 568 -0.08 2.14 -26.79
CA TYR A 568 -1.37 2.78 -26.96
C TYR A 568 -2.28 2.48 -25.77
N GLU A 569 -2.84 3.52 -25.17
CA GLU A 569 -3.79 3.40 -24.07
C GLU A 569 -4.99 4.31 -24.33
N HIS A 570 -6.22 3.78 -24.32
CA HIS A 570 -7.41 4.58 -24.62
C HIS A 570 -8.69 4.09 -23.95
N SER A 571 -9.57 5.03 -23.57
CA SER A 571 -10.87 4.73 -22.95
C SER A 571 -11.98 4.28 -23.92
N VAL A 572 -11.91 4.63 -25.20
CA VAL A 572 -12.88 4.32 -26.28
C VAL A 572 -12.21 3.91 -27.63
N ILE A 573 -12.45 2.72 -28.18
CA ILE A 573 -11.71 2.25 -29.40
C ILE A 573 -12.19 2.92 -30.71
N GLN A 574 -13.46 3.29 -30.80
CA GLN A 574 -14.11 3.77 -32.03
C GLN A 574 -13.33 4.81 -32.86
N PRO A 575 -12.73 5.86 -32.28
CA PRO A 575 -11.91 6.83 -33.03
C PRO A 575 -10.72 6.25 -33.81
N LEU A 576 -10.16 5.12 -33.36
CA LEU A 576 -8.94 4.55 -33.94
C LEU A 576 -9.17 3.88 -35.26
N PHE A 577 -10.30 3.20 -35.43
CA PHE A 577 -10.60 2.50 -36.67
C PHE A 577 -10.63 3.47 -37.85
N LYS A 578 -11.21 4.64 -37.62
CA LYS A 578 -11.20 5.75 -38.57
C LYS A 578 -9.80 6.34 -38.78
N ALA A 579 -8.99 6.40 -37.71
CA ALA A 579 -7.63 6.91 -37.74
C ALA A 579 -6.59 5.91 -38.31
N ALA A 580 -6.93 4.62 -38.44
CA ALA A 580 -6.02 3.57 -38.90
C ALA A 580 -5.43 3.79 -40.29
N LYS A 581 -6.09 4.61 -41.12
CA LYS A 581 -5.56 5.06 -42.41
C LYS A 581 -4.33 5.99 -42.28
N PHE A 582 -4.11 6.54 -41.09
CA PHE A 582 -3.10 7.56 -40.80
C PHE A 582 -2.04 7.08 -39.81
N VAL A 583 -2.20 5.90 -39.21
CA VAL A 583 -1.30 5.34 -38.20
C VAL A 583 -0.86 3.94 -38.60
N ASP A 584 0.41 3.63 -38.34
CA ASP A 584 0.94 2.28 -38.48
C ASP A 584 0.99 1.58 -37.12
N PHE A 585 0.07 0.63 -36.91
CA PHE A 585 0.00 -0.19 -35.70
C PHE A 585 0.86 -1.46 -35.77
N SER A 586 1.58 -1.72 -36.88
CA SER A 586 2.47 -2.89 -37.02
C SER A 586 3.69 -2.87 -36.09
N GLY A 587 3.89 -1.78 -35.33
CA GLY A 587 4.90 -1.67 -34.29
C GLY A 587 4.36 -1.77 -32.87
N LEU A 588 3.05 -1.95 -32.70
CA LEU A 588 2.40 -1.85 -31.41
C LEU A 588 2.80 -3.04 -30.52
N ARG A 589 3.31 -2.73 -29.32
CA ARG A 589 3.77 -3.69 -28.31
C ARG A 589 2.88 -3.70 -27.07
N ILE A 590 2.34 -2.54 -26.68
CA ILE A 590 1.48 -2.40 -25.51
C ILE A 590 0.15 -1.81 -25.96
N LEU A 591 -0.93 -2.53 -25.73
CA LEU A 591 -2.30 -2.09 -26.01
C LEU A 591 -3.10 -2.15 -24.71
N LYS A 592 -3.55 -0.99 -24.23
CA LYS A 592 -4.43 -0.85 -23.07
C LYS A 592 -5.74 -0.21 -23.50
N VAL A 593 -6.84 -0.86 -23.23
CA VAL A 593 -8.12 -0.44 -23.77
C VAL A 593 -9.20 -0.63 -22.71
N HIS A 594 -10.01 0.42 -22.53
CA HIS A 594 -11.27 0.29 -21.82
C HIS A 594 -12.38 -0.07 -22.81
N LEU A 595 -13.12 -1.13 -22.51
CA LEU A 595 -14.17 -1.66 -23.39
C LEU A 595 -15.53 -1.05 -23.01
N SER A 596 -15.80 0.16 -23.51
CA SER A 596 -17.11 0.81 -23.34
C SER A 596 -18.18 0.26 -24.30
N ASP A 597 -19.46 0.37 -23.89
CA ASP A 597 -20.70 -0.16 -24.49
C ASP A 597 -21.06 0.36 -25.91
N THR A 598 -20.07 0.70 -26.73
CA THR A 598 -20.31 1.20 -28.09
C THR A 598 -20.46 0.03 -29.05
N SER A 599 -21.60 -0.03 -29.74
CA SER A 599 -21.82 -0.95 -30.86
C SER A 599 -20.70 -0.81 -31.90
N GLY A 600 -19.94 -1.89 -32.11
CA GLY A 600 -18.77 -1.93 -33.00
C GLY A 600 -17.40 -1.90 -32.31
N GLY A 601 -17.33 -1.76 -30.98
CA GLY A 601 -16.05 -1.82 -30.24
C GLY A 601 -15.21 -3.07 -30.54
N ALA A 602 -15.86 -4.24 -30.65
CA ALA A 602 -15.22 -5.52 -30.95
C ALA A 602 -14.56 -5.56 -32.34
N GLU A 603 -15.25 -5.08 -33.38
CA GLU A 603 -14.69 -5.02 -34.74
C GLU A 603 -13.46 -4.10 -34.81
N HIS A 604 -13.52 -2.97 -34.11
CA HIS A 604 -12.40 -2.05 -34.03
C HIS A 604 -11.21 -2.65 -33.28
N LEU A 605 -11.46 -3.38 -32.19
CA LEU A 605 -10.42 -4.09 -31.45
C LEU A 605 -9.77 -5.16 -32.33
N GLN A 606 -10.58 -5.98 -33.01
CA GLN A 606 -10.09 -7.02 -33.92
C GLN A 606 -9.21 -6.43 -35.01
N PHE A 607 -9.61 -5.31 -35.60
CA PHE A 607 -8.81 -4.62 -36.61
C PHE A 607 -7.43 -4.22 -36.06
N LEU A 608 -7.37 -3.65 -34.85
CA LEU A 608 -6.11 -3.24 -34.22
C LEU A 608 -5.24 -4.45 -33.89
N LEU A 609 -5.83 -5.50 -33.34
CA LEU A 609 -5.13 -6.74 -33.01
C LEU A 609 -4.56 -7.42 -34.25
N ASN A 610 -5.32 -7.45 -35.36
CA ASN A 610 -4.83 -7.95 -36.63
C ASN A 610 -3.64 -7.14 -37.15
N ALA A 611 -3.69 -5.81 -36.99
CA ALA A 611 -2.61 -4.93 -37.42
C ALA A 611 -1.31 -5.11 -36.60
N CYS A 612 -1.40 -5.55 -35.34
CA CYS A 612 -0.26 -5.71 -34.44
C CYS A 612 0.05 -7.18 -34.05
N ALA A 613 -0.52 -8.15 -34.77
CA ALA A 613 -0.58 -9.53 -34.33
C ALA A 613 0.79 -10.13 -33.96
N THR A 614 1.83 -9.81 -34.74
CA THR A 614 3.19 -10.34 -34.51
C THR A 614 4.02 -9.56 -33.48
N THR A 615 3.63 -8.33 -33.16
CA THR A 615 4.43 -7.40 -32.33
C THR A 615 3.88 -7.16 -30.94
N ILE A 616 2.59 -7.45 -30.70
CA ILE A 616 1.96 -7.21 -29.40
C ILE A 616 2.62 -8.06 -28.31
N GLN A 617 2.98 -7.42 -27.19
CA GLN A 617 3.63 -8.02 -26.03
C GLN A 617 2.77 -7.90 -24.77
N GLU A 618 2.00 -6.82 -24.65
CA GLU A 618 1.13 -6.57 -23.51
C GLU A 618 -0.25 -6.14 -24.01
N LEU A 619 -1.28 -6.88 -23.61
CA LEU A 619 -2.67 -6.59 -23.92
C LEU A 619 -3.43 -6.43 -22.60
N HIS A 620 -3.96 -5.24 -22.36
CA HIS A 620 -4.79 -4.96 -21.22
C HIS A 620 -6.17 -4.52 -21.69
N LEU A 621 -7.15 -5.40 -21.50
CA LEU A 621 -8.55 -5.08 -21.65
C LEU A 621 -9.07 -4.80 -20.24
N THR A 622 -9.75 -3.67 -20.06
CA THR A 622 -10.25 -3.24 -18.76
C THR A 622 -11.70 -2.76 -18.91
N LYS A 623 -12.50 -2.90 -17.86
CA LYS A 623 -13.90 -2.43 -17.75
C LYS A 623 -14.77 -2.76 -18.98
N MET A 624 -15.48 -3.89 -18.94
CA MET A 624 -16.55 -4.22 -19.88
C MET A 624 -17.86 -3.64 -19.34
N ASP A 625 -18.23 -2.42 -19.72
CA ASP A 625 -19.58 -1.96 -19.39
C ASP A 625 -20.55 -2.59 -20.39
N ARG A 626 -21.40 -3.53 -19.94
CA ARG A 626 -22.57 -4.08 -20.65
C ARG A 626 -22.36 -4.67 -22.04
N LEU A 627 -21.12 -4.88 -22.46
CA LEU A 627 -20.85 -5.53 -23.72
C LEU A 627 -21.41 -6.96 -23.68
N SER A 628 -22.55 -7.14 -24.34
CA SER A 628 -23.11 -8.44 -24.75
C SER A 628 -22.19 -9.24 -25.68
N CYS A 629 -20.99 -8.74 -25.97
CA CYS A 629 -20.02 -9.35 -26.83
C CYS A 629 -19.26 -10.44 -26.08
N ARG A 630 -19.56 -11.70 -26.42
CA ARG A 630 -18.74 -12.85 -26.01
C ARG A 630 -17.28 -12.61 -26.42
N LEU A 631 -16.33 -12.80 -25.50
CA LEU A 631 -14.88 -12.74 -25.78
C LEU A 631 -14.41 -13.70 -26.92
N PRO A 632 -14.88 -14.96 -27.00
CA PRO A 632 -14.29 -15.98 -27.87
C PRO A 632 -14.39 -15.74 -29.39
N PRO A 633 -15.51 -15.23 -29.97
CA PRO A 633 -15.55 -15.04 -31.42
C PRO A 633 -14.55 -14.00 -31.95
N PHE A 634 -13.91 -13.19 -31.10
CA PHE A 634 -13.06 -12.06 -31.51
C PHE A 634 -11.63 -12.09 -30.94
N LEU A 635 -11.31 -12.99 -30.01
CA LEU A 635 -10.01 -13.03 -29.33
C LEU A 635 -9.42 -14.43 -29.37
N ASP A 636 -8.74 -14.74 -30.46
CA ASP A 636 -7.86 -15.90 -30.58
C ASP A 636 -6.42 -15.45 -30.29
N PHE A 637 -5.92 -15.79 -29.10
CA PHE A 637 -4.57 -15.46 -28.67
C PHE A 637 -3.48 -16.26 -29.39
N GLY A 638 -3.86 -17.30 -30.14
CA GLY A 638 -2.96 -18.06 -31.01
C GLY A 638 -2.31 -17.20 -32.09
N TYR A 639 -2.95 -16.09 -32.48
CA TYR A 639 -2.39 -15.14 -33.44
C TYR A 639 -1.31 -14.21 -32.86
N PHE A 640 -1.08 -14.23 -31.54
CA PHE A 640 -0.16 -13.31 -30.85
C PHE A 640 1.06 -14.01 -30.23
N PRO A 641 2.02 -14.48 -31.04
CA PRO A 641 3.16 -15.28 -30.56
C PRO A 641 4.14 -14.50 -29.65
N SER A 642 4.04 -13.17 -29.64
CA SER A 642 4.90 -12.28 -28.84
C SER A 642 4.28 -11.89 -27.48
N LEU A 643 3.04 -12.31 -27.22
CA LEU A 643 2.26 -11.89 -26.04
C LEU A 643 2.86 -12.43 -24.74
N GLN A 644 3.12 -11.52 -23.80
CA GLN A 644 3.76 -11.79 -22.49
C GLN A 644 2.85 -11.40 -21.32
N VAL A 645 2.06 -10.34 -21.46
CA VAL A 645 1.15 -9.85 -20.41
C VAL A 645 -0.26 -9.76 -20.96
N ILE A 646 -1.22 -10.31 -20.21
CA ILE A 646 -2.64 -10.31 -20.56
C ILE A 646 -3.43 -9.80 -19.35
N THR A 647 -4.24 -8.75 -19.51
CA THR A 647 -5.30 -8.38 -18.55
C THR A 647 -6.65 -8.55 -19.23
N LEU A 648 -7.56 -9.32 -18.62
CA LEU A 648 -8.90 -9.58 -19.13
C LEU A 648 -9.96 -9.17 -18.09
N PRO A 649 -10.98 -8.39 -18.50
CA PRO A 649 -12.13 -8.11 -17.67
C PRO A 649 -13.18 -9.22 -17.83
N VAL A 650 -13.81 -9.60 -16.72
CA VAL A 650 -14.93 -10.55 -16.67
C VAL A 650 -16.06 -9.86 -15.93
N ASP A 651 -17.17 -9.60 -16.61
CA ASP A 651 -18.36 -9.01 -15.98
C ASP A 651 -19.46 -10.08 -15.86
N GLU A 652 -19.77 -10.49 -14.64
CA GLU A 652 -20.82 -11.47 -14.33
C GLU A 652 -22.08 -10.78 -13.79
N ARG A 653 -22.17 -9.43 -13.84
CA ARG A 653 -23.30 -8.72 -13.23
C ARG A 653 -24.66 -9.06 -13.85
N ASP A 654 -24.68 -9.24 -15.17
CA ASP A 654 -25.90 -9.42 -15.97
C ASP A 654 -26.13 -10.87 -16.44
N HIS A 655 -25.17 -11.78 -16.22
CA HIS A 655 -25.21 -13.16 -16.73
C HIS A 655 -25.64 -14.13 -15.63
N LYS A 656 -26.84 -14.68 -15.75
CA LYS A 656 -27.29 -15.81 -14.91
C LYS A 656 -26.73 -17.10 -15.50
N GLY A 657 -25.59 -17.57 -15.01
CA GLY A 657 -25.12 -18.93 -15.32
C GLY A 657 -23.65 -19.11 -15.67
N GLY A 658 -22.76 -18.14 -15.42
CA GLY A 658 -21.33 -18.32 -15.64
C GLY A 658 -20.88 -18.20 -17.10
N ASP A 659 -21.71 -17.62 -17.97
CA ASP A 659 -21.41 -17.46 -19.40
C ASP A 659 -20.12 -16.64 -19.60
N SER A 660 -19.87 -15.60 -18.81
CA SER A 660 -18.65 -14.79 -18.92
C SER A 660 -17.40 -15.57 -18.52
N PHE A 661 -17.51 -16.51 -17.57
CA PHE A 661 -16.41 -17.42 -17.23
C PHE A 661 -16.15 -18.47 -18.31
N ARG A 662 -17.21 -18.91 -19.02
CA ARG A 662 -17.04 -19.79 -20.18
C ARG A 662 -16.35 -19.05 -21.32
N ASP A 663 -16.74 -17.81 -21.57
CA ASP A 663 -16.10 -16.95 -22.55
C ASP A 663 -14.62 -16.70 -22.22
N LEU A 664 -14.29 -16.49 -20.94
CA LEU A 664 -12.91 -16.46 -20.48
C LEU A 664 -12.19 -17.78 -20.76
N ALA A 665 -12.81 -18.91 -20.42
CA ALA A 665 -12.22 -20.24 -20.63
C ALA A 665 -11.90 -20.49 -22.11
N ASP A 666 -12.87 -20.21 -22.98
CA ASP A 666 -12.75 -20.35 -24.43
C ASP A 666 -11.65 -19.42 -24.98
N ALA A 667 -11.57 -18.16 -24.53
CA ALA A 667 -10.49 -17.26 -24.89
C ALA A 667 -9.14 -17.80 -24.43
N LEU A 668 -9.00 -18.25 -23.17
CA LEU A 668 -7.77 -18.86 -22.66
C LEU A 668 -7.40 -20.17 -23.36
N ALA A 669 -8.37 -20.91 -23.90
CA ALA A 669 -8.14 -22.13 -24.66
C ALA A 669 -7.34 -21.87 -25.95
N THR A 670 -7.48 -20.68 -26.54
CA THR A 670 -6.77 -20.28 -27.77
C THR A 670 -5.28 -20.02 -27.59
N ILE A 671 -4.82 -19.71 -26.37
CA ILE A 671 -3.39 -19.49 -26.09
C ILE A 671 -2.65 -20.82 -26.34
N PRO A 672 -1.63 -20.92 -27.21
CA PRO A 672 -0.96 -22.18 -27.49
C PRO A 672 -0.17 -22.69 -26.26
N LYS A 673 0.10 -24.00 -26.21
CA LYS A 673 0.92 -24.57 -25.12
C LYS A 673 2.32 -23.95 -25.10
N GLU A 674 2.91 -23.79 -26.28
CA GLU A 674 4.15 -23.03 -26.48
C GLU A 674 3.82 -21.54 -26.62
N ASN A 675 3.81 -20.83 -25.50
CA ASN A 675 3.51 -19.39 -25.47
C ASN A 675 4.53 -18.61 -24.64
N LYS A 676 4.55 -17.27 -24.79
CA LYS A 676 5.45 -16.37 -24.04
C LYS A 676 4.78 -15.68 -22.85
N VAL A 677 3.53 -16.01 -22.52
CA VAL A 677 2.77 -15.39 -21.42
C VAL A 677 3.46 -15.64 -20.09
N LYS A 678 3.75 -14.56 -19.37
CA LYS A 678 4.38 -14.54 -18.04
C LYS A 678 3.43 -13.99 -16.97
N VAL A 679 2.49 -13.12 -17.36
CA VAL A 679 1.54 -12.48 -16.46
C VAL A 679 0.14 -12.58 -17.04
N LEU A 680 -0.79 -13.10 -16.24
CA LEU A 680 -2.21 -13.15 -16.53
C LEU A 680 -2.95 -12.43 -15.38
N ASN A 681 -3.60 -11.33 -15.71
CA ASN A 681 -4.45 -10.57 -14.80
C ASN A 681 -5.91 -10.77 -15.21
N VAL A 682 -6.78 -11.09 -14.26
CA VAL A 682 -8.22 -11.27 -14.51
C VAL A 682 -8.98 -10.36 -13.55
N ASP A 683 -9.65 -9.35 -14.10
CA ASP A 683 -10.45 -8.39 -13.35
C ASP A 683 -11.93 -8.82 -13.42
N VAL A 684 -12.42 -9.48 -12.37
CA VAL A 684 -13.77 -10.00 -12.29
C VAL A 684 -14.69 -9.02 -11.55
N VAL A 685 -15.84 -8.69 -12.14
CA VAL A 685 -16.91 -7.94 -11.50
C VAL A 685 -18.11 -8.87 -11.33
N VAL A 686 -18.62 -9.00 -10.10
CA VAL A 686 -19.77 -9.88 -9.78
C VAL A 686 -20.86 -9.09 -9.05
N SER A 687 -22.13 -9.38 -9.34
CA SER A 687 -23.29 -8.75 -8.67
C SER A 687 -23.73 -9.51 -7.41
N GLU A 688 -23.54 -10.83 -7.36
CA GLU A 688 -24.00 -11.69 -6.27
C GLU A 688 -22.84 -12.49 -5.64
N PRO A 689 -22.76 -12.59 -4.29
CA PRO A 689 -21.73 -13.37 -3.60
C PRO A 689 -21.83 -14.89 -3.78
N ASP A 690 -23.01 -15.38 -4.16
CA ASP A 690 -23.33 -16.80 -4.32
C ASP A 690 -23.11 -17.32 -5.74
N ALA A 691 -22.57 -16.49 -6.66
CA ALA A 691 -22.08 -17.00 -7.92
C ALA A 691 -21.03 -18.06 -7.60
N SER A 692 -21.37 -19.34 -7.76
CA SER A 692 -20.42 -20.44 -7.67
C SER A 692 -19.39 -20.20 -8.76
N PHE A 693 -18.31 -19.50 -8.41
CA PHE A 693 -17.25 -19.16 -9.36
C PHE A 693 -16.83 -20.47 -10.00
N HIS A 694 -17.11 -20.61 -11.30
CA HIS A 694 -16.85 -21.83 -12.05
C HIS A 694 -15.36 -21.91 -12.37
N TRP A 695 -14.50 -21.86 -11.34
CA TRP A 695 -13.05 -21.95 -11.49
C TRP A 695 -12.66 -23.16 -12.33
N THR A 696 -13.39 -24.27 -12.14
CA THR A 696 -13.21 -25.54 -12.83
C THR A 696 -13.19 -25.45 -14.36
N THR A 697 -13.81 -24.43 -14.97
CA THR A 697 -13.85 -24.29 -16.43
C THR A 697 -12.56 -23.74 -17.02
N TRP A 698 -11.87 -22.82 -16.35
CA TRP A 698 -10.73 -22.10 -16.93
C TRP A 698 -9.37 -22.43 -16.32
N ILE A 699 -9.31 -23.02 -15.11
CA ILE A 699 -8.05 -23.50 -14.52
C ILE A 699 -7.29 -24.48 -15.43
N PRO A 700 -7.94 -25.47 -16.10
CA PRO A 700 -7.19 -26.38 -16.95
C PRO A 700 -6.42 -25.63 -18.04
N HIS A 701 -6.96 -24.51 -18.53
CA HIS A 701 -6.27 -23.65 -19.49
C HIS A 701 -5.12 -22.87 -18.85
N ILE A 702 -5.25 -22.36 -17.62
CA ILE A 702 -4.13 -21.73 -16.88
C ILE A 702 -2.98 -22.72 -16.67
N LEU A 703 -3.28 -23.94 -16.24
CA LEU A 703 -2.27 -25.00 -16.04
C LEU A 703 -1.56 -25.34 -17.35
N ARG A 704 -2.33 -25.44 -18.44
CA ARG A 704 -1.78 -25.65 -19.79
C ARG A 704 -0.88 -24.49 -20.23
N ILE A 705 -1.28 -23.24 -19.99
CA ILE A 705 -0.51 -22.02 -20.33
C ILE A 705 0.79 -21.94 -19.52
N SER A 706 0.76 -22.36 -18.26
CA SER A 706 1.91 -22.35 -17.34
C SER A 706 2.80 -23.59 -17.45
N THR A 707 2.43 -24.60 -18.24
CA THR A 707 3.19 -25.84 -18.36
C THR A 707 4.64 -25.57 -18.76
N GLY A 708 5.60 -25.91 -17.88
CA GLY A 708 7.03 -25.79 -18.12
C GLY A 708 7.64 -24.40 -17.88
N LYS A 709 6.91 -23.44 -17.30
CA LYS A 709 7.42 -22.09 -17.03
C LYS A 709 6.68 -21.36 -15.90
N PRO A 710 7.31 -20.37 -15.24
CA PRO A 710 6.62 -19.57 -14.23
C PRO A 710 5.58 -18.65 -14.87
N LEU A 711 4.35 -18.72 -14.37
CA LEU A 711 3.25 -17.80 -14.67
C LEU A 711 2.93 -17.01 -13.41
N ARG A 712 2.69 -15.70 -13.54
CA ARG A 712 2.11 -14.87 -12.48
C ARG A 712 0.63 -14.70 -12.76
N LEU A 713 -0.21 -15.19 -11.86
CA LEU A 713 -1.66 -15.06 -11.94
C LEU A 713 -2.11 -14.04 -10.90
N HIS A 714 -2.74 -12.97 -11.36
CA HIS A 714 -3.44 -12.01 -10.52
C HIS A 714 -4.94 -12.08 -10.83
N VAL A 715 -5.75 -12.30 -9.81
CA VAL A 715 -7.21 -12.25 -9.93
C VAL A 715 -7.70 -11.15 -9.01
N HIS A 716 -8.36 -10.15 -9.58
CA HIS A 716 -8.96 -9.05 -8.87
C HIS A 716 -10.48 -9.19 -8.94
N VAL A 717 -11.13 -9.41 -7.81
CA VAL A 717 -12.58 -9.57 -7.74
C VAL A 717 -13.21 -8.32 -7.13
N THR A 718 -14.15 -7.72 -7.86
CA THR A 718 -14.93 -6.55 -7.48
C THR A 718 -16.40 -6.94 -7.33
N TYR A 719 -17.01 -6.62 -6.20
CA TYR A 719 -18.43 -6.86 -5.97
C TYR A 719 -19.23 -5.59 -6.27
N ASP A 720 -20.07 -5.60 -7.30
CA ASP A 720 -21.02 -4.52 -7.60
C ASP A 720 -22.30 -4.75 -6.80
N LEU A 721 -22.35 -4.15 -5.60
CA LEU A 721 -23.51 -4.27 -4.73
C LEU A 721 -24.72 -3.60 -5.38
N PRO A 722 -25.89 -4.27 -5.45
CA PRO A 722 -27.09 -3.65 -5.99
C PRO A 722 -27.40 -2.38 -5.20
N LYS A 723 -27.71 -1.28 -5.91
CA LYS A 723 -28.26 -0.09 -5.27
C LYS A 723 -29.49 -0.56 -4.48
N THR A 724 -29.48 -0.41 -3.16
CA THR A 724 -30.67 -0.63 -2.34
C THR A 724 -31.70 0.43 -2.75
N GLY A 725 -32.47 0.10 -3.78
CA GLY A 725 -33.58 0.89 -4.26
C GLY A 725 -34.69 0.80 -3.22
N GLY A 726 -34.59 1.63 -2.18
CA GLY A 726 -35.57 1.70 -1.13
C GLY A 726 -35.33 2.93 -0.27
N ILE A 727 -36.12 3.97 -0.50
CA ILE A 727 -36.48 4.91 0.55
C ILE A 727 -37.22 4.08 1.61
N VAL A 728 -36.49 3.42 2.50
CA VAL A 728 -37.06 2.94 3.76
C VAL A 728 -36.84 4.09 4.74
N SER A 729 -37.90 4.85 4.95
CA SER A 729 -37.95 5.80 6.05
C SER A 729 -37.68 5.07 7.36
N GLY A 730 -36.66 5.48 8.11
CA GLY A 730 -36.52 5.13 9.53
C GLY A 730 -35.19 4.52 9.91
N ASP A 731 -34.82 3.37 9.36
CA ASP A 731 -33.71 2.57 9.90
C ASP A 731 -32.59 2.40 8.88
N LYS A 732 -31.51 3.16 9.07
CA LYS A 732 -30.22 2.96 8.39
C LYS A 732 -29.67 1.61 8.85
N VAL A 733 -29.79 0.57 8.03
CA VAL A 733 -29.00 -0.66 8.20
C VAL A 733 -27.52 -0.26 8.09
N PRO A 734 -26.69 -0.46 9.13
CA PRO A 734 -25.29 -0.05 9.12
C PRO A 734 -24.51 -0.81 8.03
N TYR A 735 -23.64 -0.10 7.31
CA TYR A 735 -22.68 -0.70 6.36
C TYR A 735 -21.83 -1.83 7.00
N GLU A 736 -21.67 -1.81 8.33
CA GLU A 736 -21.01 -2.86 9.10
C GLU A 736 -21.76 -4.20 9.06
N GLU A 737 -23.10 -4.22 9.02
CA GLU A 737 -23.88 -5.46 8.86
C GLU A 737 -23.70 -6.04 7.46
N TYR A 738 -23.62 -5.20 6.42
CA TYR A 738 -23.32 -5.66 5.05
C TYR A 738 -21.90 -6.22 4.92
N ARG A 739 -20.90 -5.58 5.55
CA ARG A 739 -19.52 -6.11 5.60
C ARG A 739 -19.47 -7.47 6.33
N PHE A 740 -20.31 -7.65 7.35
CA PHE A 740 -20.47 -8.93 8.05
C PHE A 740 -21.15 -9.99 7.18
N CYS A 741 -22.16 -9.63 6.38
CA CYS A 741 -22.86 -10.55 5.47
C CYS A 741 -22.00 -11.02 4.29
N CYS A 742 -21.11 -10.18 3.76
CA CYS A 742 -20.27 -10.57 2.63
C CYS A 742 -19.03 -11.38 3.05
N LYS A 743 -18.58 -11.27 4.32
CA LYS A 743 -17.38 -11.96 4.84
C LYS A 743 -17.39 -13.49 4.63
N PRO A 744 -18.49 -14.23 4.90
CA PRO A 744 -18.53 -15.67 4.63
C PRO A 744 -18.36 -16.02 3.15
N ALA A 745 -18.90 -15.20 2.24
CA ALA A 745 -18.72 -15.40 0.81
C ALA A 745 -17.27 -15.12 0.38
N PHE A 746 -16.63 -14.10 0.97
CA PHE A 746 -15.20 -13.81 0.78
C PHE A 746 -14.32 -14.95 1.29
N ASP A 747 -14.58 -15.45 2.51
CA ASP A 747 -13.84 -16.55 3.11
C ASP A 747 -14.01 -17.85 2.30
N ASN A 748 -15.22 -18.10 1.78
CA ASN A 748 -15.50 -19.22 0.88
C ASN A 748 -14.77 -19.09 -0.47
N LEU A 749 -14.70 -17.88 -1.05
CA LEU A 749 -14.00 -17.63 -2.30
C LEU A 749 -12.48 -17.78 -2.13
N ALA A 750 -11.91 -17.16 -1.10
CA ALA A 750 -10.50 -17.26 -0.77
C ALA A 750 -10.10 -18.70 -0.42
N SER A 751 -10.95 -19.42 0.33
CA SER A 751 -10.74 -20.83 0.66
C SER A 751 -10.85 -21.73 -0.57
N SER A 752 -11.83 -21.49 -1.45
CA SER A 752 -11.99 -22.25 -2.69
C SER A 752 -10.83 -22.01 -3.65
N PHE A 753 -10.40 -20.75 -3.80
CA PHE A 753 -9.23 -20.39 -4.60
C PHE A 753 -7.95 -20.98 -4.00
N ALA A 754 -7.72 -20.85 -2.69
CA ALA A 754 -6.55 -21.40 -2.03
C ALA A 754 -6.51 -22.92 -2.16
N ARG A 755 -7.61 -23.61 -1.86
CA ARG A 755 -7.71 -25.08 -1.98
C ARG A 755 -7.42 -25.52 -3.40
N LEU A 756 -7.99 -24.84 -4.37
CA LEU A 756 -7.82 -25.15 -5.78
C LEU A 756 -6.39 -24.83 -6.28
N VAL A 757 -5.78 -23.77 -5.76
CA VAL A 757 -4.37 -23.42 -6.00
C VAL A 757 -3.43 -24.48 -5.41
N PHE A 758 -3.65 -24.89 -4.16
CA PHE A 758 -2.82 -25.87 -3.46
C PHE A 758 -3.01 -27.30 -3.98
N GLU A 759 -4.21 -27.68 -4.41
CA GLU A 759 -4.49 -29.03 -4.92
C GLU A 759 -4.12 -29.19 -6.40
N SER A 760 -4.12 -28.12 -7.20
CA SER A 760 -4.00 -28.23 -8.67
C SER A 760 -2.72 -27.65 -9.28
N PHE A 761 -1.95 -26.81 -8.56
CA PHE A 761 -0.82 -26.09 -9.16
C PHE A 761 0.54 -26.58 -8.62
N PRO A 762 1.51 -26.91 -9.50
CA PRO A 762 2.88 -27.20 -9.08
C PRO A 762 3.60 -25.94 -8.56
N LEU A 763 4.61 -26.13 -7.71
CA LEU A 763 5.42 -25.11 -6.97
C LEU A 763 6.06 -23.97 -7.80
N HIS A 764 5.85 -23.91 -9.12
CA HIS A 764 6.50 -22.97 -10.04
C HIS A 764 5.67 -21.72 -10.38
N ILE A 765 4.50 -21.52 -9.78
CA ILE A 765 3.60 -20.40 -10.07
C ILE A 765 3.61 -19.45 -8.87
N ALA A 766 3.89 -18.18 -9.12
CA ALA A 766 3.83 -17.14 -8.10
C ALA A 766 2.42 -16.55 -8.10
N HIS A 767 1.74 -16.63 -6.96
CA HIS A 767 0.33 -16.25 -6.82
C HIS A 767 0.21 -14.95 -6.03
N GLY A 768 -0.65 -14.04 -6.51
CA GLY A 768 -1.08 -12.85 -5.76
C GLY A 768 -2.58 -12.67 -5.90
N LEU A 769 -3.33 -12.84 -4.81
CA LEU A 769 -4.76 -12.52 -4.75
C LEU A 769 -4.91 -11.17 -4.05
N THR A 770 -5.51 -10.22 -4.76
CA THR A 770 -5.82 -8.87 -4.25
C THR A 770 -7.31 -8.62 -4.44
N TYR A 771 -8.00 -8.20 -3.39
CA TYR A 771 -9.43 -7.91 -3.41
C TYR A 771 -9.66 -6.43 -3.10
N SER A 772 -10.68 -5.83 -3.73
CA SER A 772 -11.15 -4.49 -3.39
C SER A 772 -12.68 -4.45 -3.43
N ILE A 773 -13.28 -3.62 -2.56
CA ILE A 773 -14.73 -3.39 -2.51
C ILE A 773 -14.93 -1.92 -2.92
N THR A 774 -15.68 -1.68 -3.99
CA THR A 774 -15.94 -0.33 -4.51
C THR A 774 -17.44 -0.08 -4.66
N ASP A 775 -17.94 1.00 -4.08
CA ASP A 775 -19.32 1.46 -4.21
C ASP A 775 -19.50 2.36 -5.47
N ARG A 776 -20.62 2.19 -6.17
CA ARG A 776 -21.01 2.83 -7.45
C ARG A 776 -21.02 4.36 -7.44
N LYS A 777 -20.99 5.03 -6.28
CA LYS A 777 -20.96 6.51 -6.21
C LYS A 777 -19.59 7.13 -6.50
N HIS A 778 -18.52 6.34 -6.55
CA HIS A 778 -17.15 6.83 -6.68
C HIS A 778 -16.38 6.32 -7.92
N GLN A 779 -17.07 5.81 -8.93
CA GLN A 779 -16.56 5.66 -10.31
C GLN A 779 -17.23 6.67 -11.23
#